data_AF-A0A0L0CC11-F1
#
_entry.id   AF-A0A0L0CC11-F1
#
_cell.length_a   1.000
_cell.length_b   1.000
_cell.length_c   1.000
_cell.angle_alpha   90.00
_cell.angle_beta   90.00
_cell.angle_gamma   90.00
#
_symmetry.space_group_name_H-M   'P 1'
#
loop_
_entity.id
_entity.type
_entity.pdbx_description
1 polymer ?
#
loop_
_entity_poly.entity_id
_entity_poly.type
_entity_poly.pdbx_seq_one_letter_code
_entity_poly.pdbx_strand_id
1 'polypeptide(L)'
;MSSTEVINHVEEQLTKCSADLKSEDFCIEDSPEWLTREYLESCLRSYYQNQQLKLVKMHAKAALGKGENYGGILTRVKAEFKTNSKSPNKKGSYIIKTSFEGDELAIKAMEPYDIFNREIKIYEEILPKIKLLLKEINDKEQIFAETLAVDKEKSALIFEDLNERQFIMPDRVQGLDMDTAKLVLRKLAKMHASSAVLNERENKCLEGYDCGMFNRHTENYAPCFVGCLEACTRLLAKWPDYQHFSEKLAKLKPQFMELGKQVFDPLPSHLNVFCHGDLWTNNVLVKYDPKTKKPLDVIIVDFQYAVWGSPAIDLFYFMNSSLKEDIHLNNQDELIQFYYHHLYDTLIKLKYQGNIPSLHKFHVQLEEKSFYAFHSTCVVQPIQRNVVNDDADFNALMQSDERAIRFKDTCYTNPYIQNIVKKLLPVYERRGLLDPDHLTENTFIRSLKNKNFSYLYIFKQKHTMANTDIVPSWIKAKLFEKVLRDTVKDFQEIKEFKVFPALAPGENYATVMLKVQVDVLLTTGLVQQQTFMLKVAHDSELYRNEMSKWGMFVTESGMYRDIKPEFEKLYADAGLDVQFGAKGYELAVDKEYILLEDLSRRGFKNAKRQDCLDLEHCKAVLKKIAQFHAASAVRVQQKGMFEKTYLHGFLTEDSKNFCKIMFDSSTPHLMKTIEKLENNHDYYEQIKNFVINITDTMFEKNSVDENEFNVLNHGDCWANNIMFQYDNEGNLKETYLVDLQMPRYGSPAQDLLYFIISSAHIDIKIQKFDYMIKYYYDNLIEHLQLLKYTKPLPKLRDIHAALIKYGIWGFVTVVTVMGAVLCDPTNTANIDNFVGASEEGDTFKEILYSNERYVRHLKVVLPWLCYRGALEK
;
A
#
# COMPACT_ATOMS: atom_id res chain seq x y z
N MET A 1 1.92 -28.42 -73.70
CA MET A 1 0.61 -27.81 -73.40
C MET A 1 0.54 -26.48 -74.10
N SER A 2 -0.50 -26.24 -74.89
CA SER A 2 -0.68 -24.98 -75.61
C SER A 2 -1.06 -23.87 -74.64
N SER A 3 -0.75 -22.61 -74.96
CA SER A 3 -1.14 -21.42 -74.20
C SER A 3 -2.66 -21.34 -73.95
N THR A 4 -3.47 -21.99 -74.79
CA THR A 4 -4.92 -22.11 -74.66
C THR A 4 -5.34 -23.13 -73.58
N GLU A 5 -4.54 -24.18 -73.32
CA GLU A 5 -4.81 -25.16 -72.25
C GLU A 5 -4.50 -24.60 -70.86
N VAL A 6 -3.52 -23.70 -70.76
CA VAL A 6 -3.17 -23.01 -69.51
C VAL A 6 -4.23 -21.96 -69.15
N ILE A 7 -4.72 -21.20 -70.13
CA ILE A 7 -5.80 -20.22 -69.93
C ILE A 7 -7.11 -20.92 -69.53
N ASN A 8 -7.47 -22.02 -70.21
CA ASN A 8 -8.66 -22.77 -69.85
C ASN A 8 -8.55 -23.42 -68.45
N HIS A 9 -7.37 -23.89 -68.03
CA HIS A 9 -7.18 -24.44 -66.70
C HIS A 9 -7.24 -23.37 -65.60
N VAL A 10 -6.74 -22.16 -65.87
CA VAL A 10 -6.82 -21.01 -64.97
C VAL A 10 -8.24 -20.45 -64.90
N GLU A 11 -8.97 -20.36 -66.03
CA GLU A 11 -10.38 -19.98 -66.06
C GLU A 11 -11.27 -21.01 -65.37
N GLU A 12 -11.02 -22.32 -65.53
CA GLU A 12 -11.79 -23.37 -64.86
C GLU A 12 -11.53 -23.41 -63.34
N GLN A 13 -10.32 -23.06 -62.88
CA GLN A 13 -10.02 -22.85 -61.46
C GLN A 13 -10.62 -21.57 -60.88
N LEU A 14 -10.60 -20.45 -61.63
CA LEU A 14 -11.24 -19.19 -61.23
C LEU A 14 -12.78 -19.31 -61.20
N THR A 15 -13.36 -20.06 -62.13
CA THR A 15 -14.81 -20.31 -62.16
C THR A 15 -15.26 -21.21 -61.01
N LYS A 16 -14.44 -22.21 -60.61
CA LYS A 16 -14.67 -23.03 -59.41
C LYS A 16 -14.55 -22.23 -58.11
N CYS A 17 -13.54 -21.36 -57.98
CA CYS A 17 -13.42 -20.46 -56.83
C CYS A 17 -14.62 -19.49 -56.72
N SER A 18 -15.15 -18.99 -57.85
CA SER A 18 -16.31 -18.07 -57.82
C SER A 18 -17.66 -18.77 -57.56
N ALA A 19 -17.77 -20.08 -57.81
CA ALA A 19 -19.02 -20.84 -57.60
C ALA A 19 -19.25 -21.18 -56.12
N ASP A 20 -18.19 -21.43 -55.35
CA ASP A 20 -18.30 -21.67 -53.89
C ASP A 20 -18.63 -20.38 -53.11
N LEU A 21 -18.32 -19.20 -53.67
CA LEU A 21 -18.61 -17.88 -53.09
C LEU A 21 -20.09 -17.42 -53.24
N LYS A 22 -20.96 -18.17 -53.93
CA LYS A 22 -22.36 -17.77 -54.21
C LYS A 22 -23.41 -18.87 -53.96
N SER A 23 -23.09 -19.91 -53.20
CA SER A 23 -24.11 -20.83 -52.69
C SER A 23 -24.69 -20.31 -51.37
N GLU A 24 -26.01 -20.43 -51.14
CA GLU A 24 -26.65 -20.02 -49.87
C GLU A 24 -26.02 -20.71 -48.62
N ASP A 25 -25.32 -21.84 -48.83
CA ASP A 25 -24.71 -22.64 -47.77
C ASP A 25 -23.29 -22.18 -47.37
N PHE A 26 -22.62 -21.34 -48.17
CA PHE A 26 -21.26 -20.84 -47.93
C PHE A 26 -21.20 -19.32 -48.16
N CYS A 27 -21.52 -18.55 -47.13
CA CYS A 27 -21.55 -17.08 -47.16
C CYS A 27 -20.35 -16.50 -46.41
N ILE A 28 -19.63 -15.58 -47.04
CA ILE A 28 -18.42 -14.96 -46.51
C ILE A 28 -18.54 -13.45 -46.69
N GLU A 29 -18.90 -12.73 -45.62
CA GLU A 29 -19.08 -11.27 -45.61
C GLU A 29 -17.96 -10.62 -44.80
N ASP A 30 -17.29 -9.59 -45.35
CA ASP A 30 -16.27 -8.78 -44.63
C ASP A 30 -15.23 -9.63 -43.86
N SER A 31 -14.63 -10.62 -44.52
CA SER A 31 -13.61 -11.50 -43.92
C SER A 31 -12.46 -11.83 -44.89
N PRO A 32 -11.30 -12.31 -44.41
CA PRO A 32 -10.11 -12.49 -45.25
C PRO A 32 -10.33 -13.47 -46.42
N GLU A 33 -9.84 -13.14 -47.62
CA GLU A 33 -10.06 -13.94 -48.84
C GLU A 33 -9.53 -15.38 -48.72
N TRP A 34 -8.50 -15.59 -47.91
CA TRP A 34 -7.89 -16.91 -47.70
C TRP A 34 -8.73 -17.82 -46.77
N LEU A 35 -9.76 -17.28 -46.09
CA LEU A 35 -10.63 -18.04 -45.20
C LEU A 35 -11.67 -18.83 -46.02
N THR A 36 -11.25 -19.98 -46.56
CA THR A 36 -12.13 -20.84 -47.38
C THR A 36 -12.75 -22.00 -46.60
N ARG A 37 -13.71 -22.68 -47.23
CA ARG A 37 -14.30 -23.93 -46.75
C ARG A 37 -13.21 -24.98 -46.44
N GLU A 38 -12.30 -25.19 -47.38
CA GLU A 38 -11.26 -26.23 -47.32
C GLU A 38 -10.30 -25.94 -46.16
N TYR A 39 -9.96 -24.67 -45.98
CA TYR A 39 -9.12 -24.21 -44.89
C TYR A 39 -9.75 -24.56 -43.53
N LEU A 40 -10.98 -24.10 -43.28
CA LEU A 40 -11.66 -24.37 -42.02
C LEU A 40 -11.90 -25.87 -41.80
N GLU A 41 -12.27 -26.61 -42.85
CA GLU A 41 -12.43 -28.07 -42.78
C GLU A 41 -11.13 -28.76 -42.34
N SER A 42 -9.98 -28.34 -42.88
CA SER A 42 -8.66 -28.85 -42.49
C SER A 42 -8.37 -28.59 -41.00
N CYS A 43 -8.59 -27.35 -40.53
CA CYS A 43 -8.43 -26.99 -39.12
C CYS A 43 -9.32 -27.85 -38.20
N LEU A 44 -10.59 -28.03 -38.56
CA LEU A 44 -11.54 -28.83 -37.78
C LEU A 44 -11.20 -30.32 -37.79
N ARG A 45 -10.72 -30.88 -38.93
CA ARG A 45 -10.24 -32.27 -38.99
C ARG A 45 -9.09 -32.51 -38.03
N SER A 46 -8.12 -31.59 -38.00
CA SER A 46 -6.98 -31.66 -37.10
C SER A 46 -7.42 -31.60 -35.64
N TYR A 47 -8.24 -30.60 -35.30
CA TYR A 47 -8.73 -30.38 -33.94
C TYR A 47 -9.55 -31.56 -33.39
N TYR A 48 -10.53 -32.05 -34.16
CA TYR A 48 -11.37 -33.19 -33.77
C TYR A 48 -10.68 -34.55 -33.97
N GLN A 49 -9.44 -34.56 -34.49
CA GLN A 49 -8.69 -35.77 -34.84
C GLN A 49 -9.51 -36.73 -35.72
N ASN A 50 -10.25 -36.17 -36.69
CA ASN A 50 -11.19 -36.92 -37.51
C ASN A 50 -11.12 -36.52 -38.99
N GLN A 51 -10.42 -37.32 -39.78
CA GLN A 51 -10.25 -37.11 -41.22
C GLN A 51 -11.55 -37.31 -42.04
N GLN A 52 -12.58 -37.94 -41.47
CA GLN A 52 -13.89 -38.11 -42.12
C GLN A 52 -14.80 -36.89 -41.95
N LEU A 53 -14.37 -35.88 -41.18
CA LEU A 53 -15.14 -34.65 -40.99
C LEU A 53 -15.33 -33.93 -42.34
N LYS A 54 -16.56 -33.52 -42.63
CA LYS A 54 -16.90 -32.70 -43.81
C LYS A 54 -17.74 -31.51 -43.41
N LEU A 55 -17.33 -30.33 -43.87
CA LEU A 55 -18.06 -29.08 -43.73
C LEU A 55 -19.22 -29.07 -44.74
N VAL A 56 -20.41 -28.77 -44.23
CA VAL A 56 -21.69 -28.77 -44.95
C VAL A 56 -22.18 -27.34 -45.17
N LYS A 57 -22.00 -26.45 -44.19
CA LYS A 57 -22.32 -25.02 -44.30
C LYS A 57 -21.29 -24.18 -43.57
N MET A 58 -21.06 -22.96 -44.04
CA MET A 58 -20.20 -21.97 -43.40
C MET A 58 -20.76 -20.56 -43.60
N HIS A 59 -20.78 -19.77 -42.53
CA HIS A 59 -21.12 -18.36 -42.57
C HIS A 59 -20.09 -17.57 -41.78
N ALA A 60 -19.27 -16.76 -42.47
CA ALA A 60 -18.29 -15.88 -41.88
C ALA A 60 -18.77 -14.43 -41.93
N LYS A 61 -18.57 -13.69 -40.82
CA LYS A 61 -18.80 -12.25 -40.75
C LYS A 61 -17.93 -11.59 -39.68
N ALA A 62 -17.75 -10.28 -39.73
CA ALA A 62 -17.10 -9.52 -38.67
C ALA A 62 -17.74 -9.83 -37.29
N ALA A 63 -16.90 -10.08 -36.28
CA ALA A 63 -17.36 -10.46 -34.95
C ALA A 63 -17.80 -9.28 -34.07
N LEU A 64 -17.26 -8.09 -34.36
CA LEU A 64 -17.43 -6.83 -33.65
C LEU A 64 -17.81 -5.70 -34.62
N GLY A 65 -18.35 -4.59 -34.10
CA GLY A 65 -18.71 -3.41 -34.89
C GLY A 65 -17.51 -2.60 -35.37
N LYS A 66 -17.73 -1.66 -36.30
CA LYS A 66 -16.69 -0.68 -36.71
C LYS A 66 -16.25 0.16 -35.50
N GLY A 67 -14.95 0.25 -35.24
CA GLY A 67 -14.36 1.03 -34.12
C GLY A 67 -14.17 0.26 -32.80
N GLU A 68 -14.48 -1.04 -32.77
CA GLU A 68 -14.28 -1.91 -31.59
C GLU A 68 -13.01 -2.78 -31.69
N ASN A 69 -12.24 -2.67 -32.78
CA ASN A 69 -11.08 -3.52 -33.10
C ASN A 69 -9.76 -2.72 -33.13
N TYR A 70 -9.08 -2.60 -31.99
CA TYR A 70 -7.80 -1.87 -31.88
C TYR A 70 -6.55 -2.76 -31.92
N GLY A 71 -6.70 -4.10 -31.97
CA GLY A 71 -5.59 -5.08 -31.89
C GLY A 71 -5.60 -6.22 -32.93
N GLY A 72 -6.51 -6.20 -33.91
CA GLY A 72 -6.61 -7.21 -34.97
C GLY A 72 -8.03 -7.37 -35.51
N ILE A 73 -8.18 -8.16 -36.58
CA ILE A 73 -9.50 -8.43 -37.21
C ILE A 73 -10.07 -9.71 -36.61
N LEU A 74 -11.26 -9.60 -36.00
CA LEU A 74 -12.02 -10.72 -35.44
C LEU A 74 -13.17 -11.09 -36.37
N THR A 75 -13.12 -12.31 -36.91
CA THR A 75 -14.17 -12.89 -37.76
C THR A 75 -14.89 -13.99 -37.00
N ARG A 76 -16.22 -13.92 -36.93
CA ARG A 76 -17.06 -15.00 -36.38
C ARG A 76 -17.50 -15.92 -37.51
N VAL A 77 -17.24 -17.21 -37.35
CA VAL A 77 -17.62 -18.23 -38.32
C VAL A 77 -18.59 -19.22 -37.69
N LYS A 78 -19.80 -19.30 -38.23
CA LYS A 78 -20.76 -20.36 -37.92
C LYS A 78 -20.65 -21.46 -38.96
N ALA A 79 -20.52 -22.70 -38.52
CA ALA A 79 -20.28 -23.84 -39.38
C ALA A 79 -21.18 -25.02 -39.03
N GLU A 80 -21.64 -25.75 -40.05
CA GLU A 80 -22.28 -27.06 -39.90
C GLU A 80 -21.37 -28.12 -40.51
N PHE A 81 -21.09 -29.20 -39.77
CA PHE A 81 -20.22 -30.28 -40.23
C PHE A 81 -20.74 -31.66 -39.83
N LYS A 82 -20.41 -32.68 -40.61
CA LYS A 82 -20.64 -34.09 -40.28
C LYS A 82 -19.33 -34.74 -39.87
N THR A 83 -19.36 -35.58 -38.84
CA THR A 83 -18.18 -36.36 -38.39
C THR A 83 -17.93 -37.62 -39.21
N ASN A 84 -18.94 -38.12 -39.95
CA ASN A 84 -18.83 -39.14 -40.98
C ASN A 84 -20.09 -39.07 -41.88
N SER A 85 -20.14 -39.83 -42.97
CA SER A 85 -21.25 -39.74 -43.94
C SER A 85 -22.63 -40.06 -43.36
N LYS A 86 -22.70 -40.79 -42.25
CA LYS A 86 -23.94 -41.24 -41.59
C LYS A 86 -24.29 -40.43 -40.35
N SER A 87 -23.43 -39.53 -39.87
CA SER A 87 -23.68 -38.78 -38.65
C SER A 87 -24.56 -37.54 -38.91
N PRO A 88 -25.35 -37.13 -37.90
CA PRO A 88 -26.14 -35.90 -38.00
C PRO A 88 -25.21 -34.69 -38.13
N ASN A 89 -25.71 -33.61 -38.76
CA ASN A 89 -25.00 -32.34 -38.78
C ASN A 89 -24.78 -31.85 -37.35
N LYS A 90 -23.53 -31.51 -37.03
CA LYS A 90 -23.16 -30.75 -35.84
C LYS A 90 -23.00 -29.29 -36.22
N LYS A 91 -23.33 -28.40 -35.29
CA LYS A 91 -23.09 -26.96 -35.43
C LYS A 91 -21.88 -26.57 -34.58
N GLY A 92 -21.08 -25.64 -35.08
CA GLY A 92 -19.99 -25.00 -34.35
C GLY A 92 -20.01 -23.49 -34.61
N SER A 93 -19.56 -22.72 -33.63
CA SER A 93 -19.28 -21.29 -33.79
C SER A 93 -17.84 -21.05 -33.36
N TYR A 94 -17.11 -20.31 -34.18
CA TYR A 94 -15.67 -20.10 -34.07
C TYR A 94 -15.33 -18.63 -34.20
N ILE A 95 -14.28 -18.19 -33.52
CA ILE A 95 -13.71 -16.85 -33.65
C ILE A 95 -12.32 -16.98 -34.27
N ILE A 96 -12.08 -16.26 -35.36
CA ILE A 96 -10.80 -16.22 -36.06
C ILE A 96 -10.21 -14.82 -35.86
N LYS A 97 -9.07 -14.74 -35.18
CA LYS A 97 -8.32 -13.49 -34.96
C LYS A 97 -7.14 -13.44 -35.93
N THR A 98 -7.00 -12.33 -36.64
CA THR A 98 -5.98 -12.13 -37.69
C THR A 98 -5.31 -10.76 -37.56
N SER A 99 -4.10 -10.62 -38.10
CA SER A 99 -3.35 -9.37 -38.09
C SER A 99 -4.04 -8.25 -38.89
N PHE A 100 -3.58 -7.01 -38.71
CA PHE A 100 -4.08 -5.86 -39.47
C PHE A 100 -3.74 -5.97 -40.96
N GLU A 101 -4.76 -6.08 -41.80
CA GLU A 101 -4.64 -5.96 -43.25
C GLU A 101 -5.28 -4.61 -43.66
N GLY A 102 -4.54 -3.49 -43.58
CA GLY A 102 -5.00 -2.23 -44.22
C GLY A 102 -4.63 -0.86 -43.62
N ASP A 103 -4.09 -0.76 -42.40
CA ASP A 103 -3.67 0.53 -41.81
C ASP A 103 -2.14 0.58 -41.62
N GLU A 104 -1.44 1.22 -42.55
CA GLU A 104 0.03 1.34 -42.55
C GLU A 104 0.58 2.02 -41.30
N LEU A 105 -0.15 3.00 -40.74
CA LEU A 105 0.27 3.72 -39.53
C LEU A 105 0.16 2.82 -38.31
N ALA A 106 -0.93 2.06 -38.19
CA ALA A 106 -1.10 1.07 -37.13
C ALA A 106 -0.04 -0.04 -37.20
N ILE A 107 0.22 -0.55 -38.40
CA ILE A 107 1.25 -1.57 -38.63
C ILE A 107 2.62 -1.05 -38.19
N LYS A 108 3.03 0.13 -38.66
CA LYS A 108 4.34 0.71 -38.32
C LYS A 108 4.49 1.03 -36.83
N ALA A 109 3.40 1.42 -36.17
CA ALA A 109 3.41 1.66 -34.73
C ALA A 109 3.57 0.35 -33.93
N MET A 110 2.90 -0.73 -34.36
CA MET A 110 2.88 -2.03 -33.67
C MET A 110 4.04 -2.96 -34.01
N GLU A 111 4.63 -2.86 -35.19
CA GLU A 111 5.68 -3.76 -35.67
C GLU A 111 6.83 -3.93 -34.66
N PRO A 112 7.37 -2.86 -34.02
CA PRO A 112 8.44 -3.02 -33.03
C PRO A 112 8.04 -3.73 -31.74
N TYR A 113 6.74 -3.84 -31.44
CA TYR A 113 6.25 -4.58 -30.28
C TYR A 113 6.05 -6.08 -30.56
N ASP A 114 5.96 -6.47 -31.84
CA ASP A 114 5.76 -7.84 -32.28
C ASP A 114 4.58 -8.55 -31.59
N ILE A 115 3.51 -7.79 -31.29
CA ILE A 115 2.38 -8.25 -30.45
C ILE A 115 1.67 -9.49 -31.01
N PHE A 116 1.63 -9.60 -32.34
CA PHE A 116 0.88 -10.65 -33.01
C PHE A 116 1.61 -12.00 -32.97
N ASN A 117 2.89 -12.02 -33.36
CA ASN A 117 3.71 -13.24 -33.26
C ASN A 117 3.88 -13.68 -31.80
N ARG A 118 3.97 -12.71 -30.89
CA ARG A 118 3.96 -12.98 -29.45
C ARG A 118 2.69 -13.70 -29.01
N GLU A 119 1.52 -13.17 -29.36
CA GLU A 119 0.23 -13.77 -29.02
C GLU A 119 0.13 -15.21 -29.56
N ILE A 120 0.54 -15.44 -30.81
CA ILE A 120 0.64 -16.78 -31.40
C ILE A 120 1.47 -17.73 -30.55
N LYS A 121 2.71 -17.34 -30.21
CA LYS A 121 3.62 -18.17 -29.39
C LYS A 121 3.04 -18.46 -28.01
N ILE A 122 2.36 -17.49 -27.42
CA ILE A 122 1.74 -17.65 -26.10
C ILE A 122 0.66 -18.71 -26.13
N TYR A 123 -0.27 -18.64 -27.08
CA TYR A 123 -1.34 -19.62 -27.20
C TYR A 123 -0.85 -21.01 -27.60
N GLU A 124 0.15 -21.09 -28.46
CA GLU A 124 0.70 -22.36 -28.95
C GLU A 124 1.59 -23.06 -27.90
N GLU A 125 2.43 -22.31 -27.19
CA GLU A 125 3.53 -22.88 -26.39
C GLU A 125 3.38 -22.63 -24.89
N ILE A 126 2.96 -21.43 -24.47
CA ILE A 126 3.03 -21.02 -23.06
C ILE A 126 1.76 -21.41 -22.27
N LEU A 127 0.58 -21.01 -22.76
CA LEU A 127 -0.68 -21.28 -22.08
C LEU A 127 -0.95 -22.79 -21.90
N PRO A 128 -0.67 -23.67 -22.87
CA PRO A 128 -0.80 -25.12 -22.66
C PRO A 128 0.07 -25.63 -21.51
N LYS A 129 1.30 -25.11 -21.33
CA LYS A 129 2.19 -25.47 -20.22
C LYS A 129 1.66 -24.98 -18.87
N ILE A 130 1.13 -23.76 -18.80
CA ILE A 130 0.46 -23.24 -17.59
C ILE A 130 -0.73 -24.16 -17.22
N LYS A 131 -1.54 -24.57 -18.20
CA LYS A 131 -2.65 -25.51 -17.98
C LYS A 131 -2.16 -26.87 -17.45
N LEU A 132 -1.04 -27.37 -17.95
CA LEU A 132 -0.46 -28.63 -17.47
C LEU A 132 0.03 -28.51 -16.01
N LEU A 133 0.68 -27.41 -15.64
CA LEU A 133 1.09 -27.15 -14.26
C LEU A 133 -0.10 -27.16 -13.30
N LEU A 134 -1.20 -26.50 -13.64
CA LEU A 134 -2.41 -26.52 -12.81
C LEU A 134 -2.99 -27.93 -12.66
N LYS A 135 -2.95 -28.75 -13.72
CA LYS A 135 -3.36 -30.15 -13.64
C LYS A 135 -2.48 -30.98 -12.70
N GLU A 136 -1.18 -30.68 -12.57
CA GLU A 136 -0.28 -31.37 -11.62
C GLU A 136 -0.78 -31.30 -10.17
N ILE A 137 -1.46 -30.20 -9.82
CA ILE A 137 -2.02 -29.97 -8.48
C ILE A 137 -3.53 -30.28 -8.42
N ASN A 138 -4.04 -31.03 -9.41
CA ASN A 138 -5.46 -31.37 -9.58
C ASN A 138 -6.40 -30.16 -9.72
N ASP A 139 -5.87 -29.00 -10.13
CA ASP A 139 -6.68 -27.84 -10.47
C ASP A 139 -7.13 -27.94 -11.93
N LYS A 140 -8.45 -27.93 -12.13
CA LYS A 140 -9.10 -28.08 -13.45
C LYS A 140 -9.70 -26.78 -13.95
N GLU A 141 -9.47 -25.66 -13.27
CA GLU A 141 -10.04 -24.38 -13.66
C GLU A 141 -9.49 -23.93 -15.03
N GLN A 142 -10.39 -23.57 -15.94
CA GLN A 142 -10.02 -22.97 -17.21
C GLN A 142 -9.75 -21.48 -16.99
N ILE A 143 -8.52 -21.03 -17.19
CA ILE A 143 -8.14 -19.61 -17.00
C ILE A 143 -8.37 -18.78 -18.27
N PHE A 144 -7.96 -19.34 -19.41
CA PHE A 144 -7.90 -18.65 -20.69
C PHE A 144 -8.67 -19.42 -21.78
N ALA A 145 -8.99 -18.72 -22.87
CA ALA A 145 -9.53 -19.34 -24.08
C ALA A 145 -8.53 -20.35 -24.67
N GLU A 146 -9.03 -21.43 -25.27
CA GLU A 146 -8.20 -22.44 -25.91
C GLU A 146 -8.28 -22.28 -27.43
N THR A 147 -7.13 -22.33 -28.09
CA THR A 147 -7.06 -22.34 -29.55
C THR A 147 -7.42 -23.71 -30.10
N LEU A 148 -8.21 -23.73 -31.16
CA LEU A 148 -8.45 -24.92 -31.99
C LEU A 148 -7.31 -25.12 -32.98
N ALA A 149 -6.82 -24.03 -33.56
CA ALA A 149 -5.73 -24.03 -34.53
C ALA A 149 -4.93 -22.72 -34.44
N VAL A 150 -3.66 -22.82 -34.78
CA VAL A 150 -2.70 -21.72 -34.88
C VAL A 150 -2.06 -21.82 -36.27
N ASP A 151 -2.11 -20.74 -37.04
CA ASP A 151 -1.54 -20.66 -38.38
C ASP A 151 -0.56 -19.48 -38.45
N LYS A 152 0.74 -19.80 -38.43
CA LYS A 152 1.82 -18.81 -38.46
C LYS A 152 1.95 -18.12 -39.81
N GLU A 153 1.67 -18.83 -40.90
CA GLU A 153 1.81 -18.28 -42.27
C GLU A 153 0.71 -17.26 -42.55
N LYS A 154 -0.51 -17.55 -42.11
CA LYS A 154 -1.66 -16.65 -42.28
C LYS A 154 -1.83 -15.67 -41.15
N SER A 155 -0.96 -15.71 -40.15
CA SER A 155 -1.10 -14.89 -38.96
C SER A 155 -2.51 -15.00 -38.39
N ALA A 156 -2.94 -16.23 -38.07
CA ALA A 156 -4.30 -16.51 -37.64
C ALA A 156 -4.37 -17.41 -36.38
N LEU A 157 -5.27 -17.04 -35.47
CA LEU A 157 -5.66 -17.82 -34.30
C LEU A 157 -7.14 -18.18 -34.39
N ILE A 158 -7.47 -19.46 -34.22
CA ILE A 158 -8.86 -19.94 -34.27
C ILE A 158 -9.28 -20.40 -32.88
N PHE A 159 -10.37 -19.85 -32.37
CA PHE A 159 -10.96 -20.11 -31.06
C PHE A 159 -12.38 -20.65 -31.16
N GLU A 160 -12.84 -21.33 -30.12
CA GLU A 160 -14.26 -21.59 -29.90
C GLU A 160 -14.95 -20.25 -29.63
N ASP A 161 -16.12 -20.03 -30.21
CA ASP A 161 -16.94 -18.88 -29.83
C ASP A 161 -17.56 -19.11 -28.45
N LEU A 162 -16.94 -18.54 -27.42
CA LEU A 162 -17.33 -18.70 -26.02
C LEU A 162 -18.75 -18.15 -25.72
N ASN A 163 -19.37 -17.40 -26.64
CA ASN A 163 -20.79 -17.03 -26.52
C ASN A 163 -21.71 -18.26 -26.49
N GLU A 164 -21.35 -19.36 -27.19
CA GLU A 164 -22.10 -20.63 -27.15
C GLU A 164 -22.09 -21.26 -25.75
N ARG A 165 -21.09 -20.92 -24.94
CA ARG A 165 -20.96 -21.33 -23.54
C ARG A 165 -21.50 -20.29 -22.55
N GLN A 166 -22.17 -19.25 -23.05
CA GLN A 166 -22.77 -18.12 -22.31
C GLN A 166 -21.74 -17.22 -21.61
N PHE A 167 -20.50 -17.22 -22.07
CA PHE A 167 -19.53 -16.21 -21.66
C PHE A 167 -19.73 -14.97 -22.51
N ILE A 168 -19.96 -13.84 -21.85
CA ILE A 168 -20.22 -12.55 -22.50
C ILE A 168 -19.23 -11.51 -21.98
N MET A 169 -18.93 -10.50 -22.81
CA MET A 169 -18.12 -9.37 -22.40
C MET A 169 -18.95 -8.44 -21.49
N PRO A 170 -18.48 -8.08 -20.28
CA PRO A 170 -19.16 -7.14 -19.41
C PRO A 170 -19.16 -5.72 -19.97
N ASP A 171 -20.07 -4.88 -19.47
CA ASP A 171 -20.12 -3.46 -19.84
C ASP A 171 -18.97 -2.67 -19.19
N ARG A 172 -18.00 -2.26 -20.01
CA ARG A 172 -16.83 -1.45 -19.60
C ARG A 172 -17.19 -0.11 -18.95
N VAL A 173 -18.36 0.47 -19.25
CA VAL A 173 -18.81 1.75 -18.67
C VAL A 173 -19.33 1.55 -17.25
N GLN A 174 -19.95 0.41 -16.96
CA GLN A 174 -20.42 0.07 -15.61
C GLN A 174 -19.27 -0.38 -14.71
N GLY A 175 -18.30 -1.14 -15.27
CA GLY A 175 -17.23 -1.74 -14.49
C GLY A 175 -17.68 -2.96 -13.70
N LEU A 176 -16.70 -3.69 -13.17
CA LEU A 176 -16.87 -4.97 -12.51
C LEU A 176 -17.19 -4.79 -11.02
N ASP A 177 -18.10 -5.63 -10.51
CA ASP A 177 -18.38 -5.74 -9.08
C ASP A 177 -17.35 -6.60 -8.34
N MET A 178 -17.49 -6.66 -7.01
CA MET A 178 -16.55 -7.35 -6.13
C MET A 178 -16.45 -8.85 -6.45
N ASP A 179 -17.59 -9.52 -6.67
CA ASP A 179 -17.64 -10.95 -6.97
C ASP A 179 -16.92 -11.25 -8.29
N THR A 180 -17.16 -10.44 -9.33
CA THR A 180 -16.52 -10.60 -10.63
C THR A 180 -15.02 -10.27 -10.54
N ALA A 181 -14.64 -9.22 -9.84
CA ALA A 181 -13.24 -8.83 -9.63
C ALA A 181 -12.45 -9.94 -8.92
N LYS A 182 -13.01 -10.54 -7.86
CA LYS A 182 -12.40 -11.67 -7.15
C LYS A 182 -12.23 -12.89 -8.07
N LEU A 183 -13.19 -13.20 -8.96
CA LEU A 183 -13.02 -14.29 -9.94
C LEU A 183 -11.87 -14.04 -10.92
N VAL A 184 -11.74 -12.81 -11.43
CA VAL A 184 -10.63 -12.42 -12.31
C VAL A 184 -9.29 -12.54 -11.59
N LEU A 185 -9.18 -11.95 -10.39
CA LEU A 185 -7.95 -11.97 -9.62
C LEU A 185 -7.54 -13.37 -9.18
N ARG A 186 -8.49 -14.27 -8.87
CA ARG A 186 -8.19 -15.67 -8.59
C ARG A 186 -7.50 -16.35 -9.77
N LYS A 187 -8.05 -16.18 -10.98
CA LYS A 187 -7.50 -16.80 -12.20
C LYS A 187 -6.17 -16.18 -12.60
N LEU A 188 -6.05 -14.86 -12.45
CA LEU A 188 -4.79 -14.15 -12.66
C LEU A 188 -3.70 -14.64 -11.70
N ALA A 189 -4.02 -14.80 -10.40
CA ALA A 189 -3.09 -15.30 -9.40
C ALA A 189 -2.56 -16.71 -9.73
N LYS A 190 -3.45 -17.60 -10.20
CA LYS A 190 -3.07 -18.94 -10.66
C LYS A 190 -2.15 -18.89 -11.88
N MET A 191 -2.49 -18.05 -12.87
CA MET A 191 -1.65 -17.85 -14.05
C MET A 191 -0.25 -17.36 -13.66
N HIS A 192 -0.18 -16.34 -12.82
CA HIS A 192 1.06 -15.76 -12.32
C HIS A 192 1.90 -16.77 -11.54
N ALA A 193 1.30 -17.52 -10.62
CA ALA A 193 2.00 -18.57 -9.87
C ALA A 193 2.56 -19.65 -10.81
N SER A 194 1.73 -20.18 -11.71
CA SER A 194 2.16 -21.20 -12.67
C SER A 194 3.23 -20.69 -13.62
N SER A 195 3.19 -19.41 -14.01
CA SER A 195 4.22 -18.82 -14.86
C SER A 195 5.57 -18.66 -14.17
N ALA A 196 5.60 -18.29 -12.89
CA ALA A 196 6.84 -18.22 -12.12
C ALA A 196 7.50 -19.60 -12.01
N VAL A 197 6.68 -20.64 -11.76
CA VAL A 197 7.12 -22.03 -11.73
C VAL A 197 7.59 -22.51 -13.10
N LEU A 198 6.88 -22.14 -14.18
CA LEU A 198 7.30 -22.47 -15.54
C LEU A 198 8.68 -21.87 -15.85
N ASN A 199 8.87 -20.58 -15.54
CA ASN A 199 10.14 -19.90 -15.75
C ASN A 199 11.29 -20.55 -14.96
N GLU A 200 11.04 -20.95 -13.72
CA GLU A 200 12.01 -21.67 -12.88
C GLU A 200 12.38 -23.04 -13.48
N ARG A 201 11.39 -23.81 -13.92
CA ARG A 201 11.58 -25.19 -14.40
C ARG A 201 12.15 -25.26 -15.81
N GLU A 202 11.89 -24.28 -16.66
CA GLU A 202 12.29 -24.27 -18.07
C GLU A 202 13.37 -23.22 -18.37
N ASN A 203 14.40 -23.16 -17.52
CA ASN A 203 15.60 -22.34 -17.75
C ASN A 203 15.31 -20.89 -18.17
N LYS A 204 14.43 -20.22 -17.40
CA LYS A 204 14.08 -18.82 -17.59
C LYS A 204 13.42 -18.51 -18.93
N CYS A 205 12.64 -19.44 -19.48
CA CYS A 205 12.03 -19.33 -20.81
C CYS A 205 11.11 -18.11 -21.01
N LEU A 206 10.65 -17.47 -19.92
CA LEU A 206 9.77 -16.30 -19.99
C LEU A 206 10.50 -14.96 -19.89
N GLU A 207 11.77 -14.93 -19.43
CA GLU A 207 12.53 -13.68 -19.25
C GLU A 207 12.78 -12.92 -20.58
N GLY A 208 12.66 -13.59 -21.73
CA GLY A 208 12.75 -12.96 -23.06
C GLY A 208 11.49 -12.20 -23.51
N TYR A 209 10.39 -12.27 -22.75
CA TYR A 209 9.20 -11.47 -23.01
C TYR A 209 9.33 -10.11 -22.31
N ASP A 210 10.19 -9.24 -22.82
CA ASP A 210 10.59 -7.97 -22.18
C ASP A 210 9.99 -6.72 -22.85
N CYS A 211 9.16 -6.90 -23.88
CA CYS A 211 8.63 -5.82 -24.71
C CYS A 211 7.13 -5.54 -24.46
N GLY A 212 6.75 -5.11 -23.25
CA GLY A 212 5.36 -4.71 -22.94
C GLY A 212 4.95 -3.33 -23.52
N MET A 213 3.81 -2.77 -23.09
CA MET A 213 3.37 -1.42 -23.50
C MET A 213 4.42 -0.34 -23.21
N PHE A 214 5.05 -0.41 -22.04
CA PHE A 214 6.34 0.23 -21.78
C PHE A 214 7.44 -0.80 -21.88
N ASN A 215 8.56 -0.42 -22.48
CA ASN A 215 9.72 -1.29 -22.61
C ASN A 215 10.98 -0.46 -22.94
N ARG A 216 12.13 -1.15 -23.00
CA ARG A 216 13.44 -0.56 -23.29
C ARG A 216 13.82 -0.59 -24.78
N HIS A 217 12.97 -1.15 -25.66
CA HIS A 217 13.24 -1.36 -27.09
C HIS A 217 12.62 -0.29 -28.00
N THR A 218 11.42 0.21 -27.66
CA THR A 218 10.67 1.19 -28.45
C THR A 218 9.82 2.09 -27.55
N GLU A 219 9.55 3.31 -28.03
CA GLU A 219 8.66 4.29 -27.40
C GLU A 219 7.50 4.69 -28.31
N ASN A 220 7.13 3.83 -29.26
CA ASN A 220 6.08 4.14 -30.23
C ASN A 220 4.72 4.51 -29.59
N TYR A 221 4.44 4.06 -28.36
CA TYR A 221 3.26 4.49 -27.58
C TYR A 221 3.35 5.88 -26.93
N ALA A 222 4.51 6.53 -26.94
CA ALA A 222 4.69 7.84 -26.31
C ALA A 222 3.68 8.90 -26.78
N PRO A 223 3.36 9.05 -28.09
CA PRO A 223 2.34 10.01 -28.53
C PRO A 223 0.95 9.77 -27.93
N CYS A 224 0.58 8.51 -27.67
CA CYS A 224 -0.67 8.18 -27.00
C CYS A 224 -0.60 8.54 -25.52
N PHE A 225 0.36 7.99 -24.79
CA PHE A 225 0.41 8.14 -23.34
C PHE A 225 0.72 9.58 -22.90
N VAL A 226 1.74 10.20 -23.51
CA VAL A 226 2.10 11.59 -23.22
C VAL A 226 1.02 12.54 -23.71
N GLY A 227 0.44 12.31 -24.89
CA GLY A 227 -0.65 13.15 -25.40
C GLY A 227 -1.91 13.11 -24.51
N CYS A 228 -2.22 11.95 -23.93
CA CYS A 228 -3.30 11.81 -22.97
C CYS A 228 -2.96 12.48 -21.63
N LEU A 229 -1.73 12.37 -21.13
CA LEU A 229 -1.27 13.14 -19.96
C LEU A 229 -1.45 14.66 -20.18
N GLU A 230 -1.13 15.15 -21.38
CA GLU A 230 -1.32 16.56 -21.74
C GLU A 230 -2.80 16.95 -21.80
N ALA A 231 -3.68 16.08 -22.31
CA ALA A 231 -5.12 16.31 -22.28
C ALA A 231 -5.66 16.42 -20.85
N CYS A 232 -5.21 15.52 -19.95
CA CYS A 232 -5.48 15.62 -18.52
C CYS A 232 -4.96 16.96 -17.96
N THR A 233 -3.71 17.33 -18.29
CA THR A 233 -3.09 18.59 -17.85
C THR A 233 -3.91 19.82 -18.28
N ARG A 234 -4.40 19.85 -19.53
CA ARG A 234 -5.27 20.92 -20.05
C ARG A 234 -6.63 20.98 -19.35
N LEU A 235 -7.21 19.82 -19.00
CA LEU A 235 -8.44 19.76 -18.21
C LEU A 235 -8.25 20.39 -16.84
N LEU A 236 -7.19 19.99 -16.13
CA LEU A 236 -6.90 20.44 -14.77
C LEU A 236 -6.66 21.95 -14.69
N ALA A 237 -6.02 22.54 -15.71
CA ALA A 237 -5.81 23.98 -15.78
C ALA A 237 -7.13 24.79 -15.76
N LYS A 238 -8.22 24.19 -16.26
CA LYS A 238 -9.56 24.82 -16.34
C LYS A 238 -10.36 24.66 -15.04
N TRP A 239 -10.00 23.72 -14.16
CA TRP A 239 -10.74 23.46 -12.93
C TRP A 239 -10.28 24.38 -11.80
N PRO A 240 -11.21 25.04 -11.08
CA PRO A 240 -10.87 25.78 -9.86
C PRO A 240 -10.13 24.89 -8.87
N ASP A 241 -9.05 25.39 -8.27
CA ASP A 241 -8.21 24.72 -7.26
C ASP A 241 -7.34 23.55 -7.76
N TYR A 242 -7.33 23.23 -9.06
CA TYR A 242 -6.54 22.13 -9.64
C TYR A 242 -5.37 22.59 -10.52
N GLN A 243 -5.13 23.91 -10.64
CA GLN A 243 -4.03 24.47 -11.43
C GLN A 243 -2.67 23.93 -10.97
N HIS A 244 -2.46 23.79 -9.66
CA HIS A 244 -1.22 23.24 -9.12
C HIS A 244 -0.97 21.79 -9.57
N PHE A 245 -2.01 20.97 -9.73
CA PHE A 245 -1.86 19.63 -10.31
C PHE A 245 -1.51 19.69 -11.79
N SER A 246 -2.10 20.61 -12.54
CA SER A 246 -1.72 20.85 -13.94
C SER A 246 -0.23 21.17 -14.07
N GLU A 247 0.29 22.07 -13.22
CA GLU A 247 1.71 22.39 -13.17
C GLU A 247 2.59 21.19 -12.83
N LYS A 248 2.17 20.34 -11.88
CA LYS A 248 2.88 19.10 -11.56
C LYS A 248 2.91 18.11 -12.73
N LEU A 249 1.77 17.86 -13.37
CA LEU A 249 1.73 16.96 -14.54
C LEU A 249 2.58 17.49 -15.70
N ALA A 250 2.62 18.81 -15.91
CA ALA A 250 3.49 19.43 -16.88
C ALA A 250 5.00 19.20 -16.57
N LYS A 251 5.38 19.24 -15.29
CA LYS A 251 6.75 18.92 -14.84
C LYS A 251 7.08 17.42 -14.91
N LEU A 252 6.09 16.55 -14.73
CA LEU A 252 6.23 15.10 -14.82
C LEU A 252 6.42 14.61 -16.27
N LYS A 253 5.82 15.31 -17.23
CA LYS A 253 5.81 14.96 -18.66
C LYS A 253 7.16 14.48 -19.22
N PRO A 254 8.31 15.18 -19.00
CA PRO A 254 9.58 14.77 -19.60
C PRO A 254 10.09 13.41 -19.09
N GLN A 255 9.66 12.98 -17.90
CA GLN A 255 10.09 11.72 -17.29
C GLN A 255 9.04 10.61 -17.44
N PHE A 256 7.82 10.93 -17.86
CA PHE A 256 6.68 10.02 -17.87
C PHE A 256 6.96 8.65 -18.51
N MET A 257 7.61 8.64 -19.68
CA MET A 257 7.95 7.38 -20.35
C MET A 257 8.99 6.57 -19.57
N GLU A 258 9.99 7.22 -18.99
CA GLU A 258 11.01 6.54 -18.17
C GLU A 258 10.39 5.89 -16.94
N LEU A 259 9.45 6.57 -16.29
CA LEU A 259 8.71 6.04 -15.14
C LEU A 259 7.88 4.82 -15.48
N GLY A 260 7.19 4.85 -16.63
CA GLY A 260 6.48 3.68 -17.13
C GLY A 260 7.43 2.51 -17.42
N LYS A 261 8.61 2.76 -17.99
CA LYS A 261 9.61 1.71 -18.21
C LYS A 261 10.15 1.11 -16.91
N GLN A 262 10.42 1.94 -15.90
CA GLN A 262 10.84 1.46 -14.58
C GLN A 262 9.81 0.55 -13.92
N VAL A 263 8.51 0.76 -14.17
CA VAL A 263 7.46 -0.17 -13.73
C VAL A 263 7.67 -1.54 -14.37
N PHE A 264 7.94 -1.58 -15.67
CA PHE A 264 8.05 -2.80 -16.47
C PHE A 264 9.40 -3.52 -16.29
N ASP A 265 10.45 -2.83 -15.85
CA ASP A 265 11.74 -3.46 -15.56
C ASP A 265 11.61 -4.52 -14.46
N PRO A 266 11.94 -5.80 -14.73
CA PRO A 266 11.94 -6.85 -13.72
C PRO A 266 13.07 -6.61 -12.71
N LEU A 267 12.78 -6.79 -11.43
CA LEU A 267 13.77 -6.65 -10.36
C LEU A 267 14.11 -8.04 -9.77
N PRO A 268 15.39 -8.43 -9.64
CA PRO A 268 15.76 -9.75 -9.12
C PRO A 268 15.31 -10.02 -7.67
N SER A 269 15.12 -8.97 -6.87
CA SER A 269 14.60 -9.05 -5.51
C SER A 269 13.10 -9.31 -5.43
N HIS A 270 12.37 -9.12 -6.55
CA HIS A 270 10.92 -9.22 -6.62
C HIS A 270 10.47 -10.60 -7.08
N LEU A 271 9.23 -10.95 -6.72
CA LEU A 271 8.53 -12.01 -7.42
C LEU A 271 8.15 -11.47 -8.80
N ASN A 272 8.80 -11.96 -9.85
CA ASN A 272 8.43 -11.68 -11.24
C ASN A 272 7.60 -12.85 -11.80
N VAL A 273 6.65 -12.51 -12.65
CA VAL A 273 5.67 -13.42 -13.24
C VAL A 273 5.45 -13.04 -14.70
N PHE A 274 4.83 -13.94 -15.46
CA PHE A 274 4.35 -13.63 -16.79
C PHE A 274 3.00 -12.91 -16.69
N CYS A 275 3.04 -11.59 -16.82
CA CYS A 275 1.88 -10.71 -16.78
C CYS A 275 1.12 -10.77 -18.11
N HIS A 276 -0.19 -10.59 -18.06
CA HIS A 276 -1.06 -10.37 -19.20
C HIS A 276 -0.70 -9.08 -19.97
N GLY A 277 -0.32 -8.03 -19.25
CA GLY A 277 0.12 -6.73 -19.78
C GLY A 277 -1.01 -5.78 -20.21
N ASP A 278 -2.20 -6.30 -20.50
CA ASP A 278 -3.40 -5.52 -20.86
C ASP A 278 -4.69 -6.10 -20.23
N LEU A 279 -4.70 -6.34 -18.91
CA LEU A 279 -5.88 -6.96 -18.27
C LEU A 279 -6.94 -5.91 -17.91
N TRP A 280 -7.96 -5.77 -18.75
CA TRP A 280 -9.11 -4.87 -18.50
C TRP A 280 -10.45 -5.51 -18.86
N THR A 281 -11.58 -4.82 -18.61
CA THR A 281 -12.94 -5.36 -18.76
C THR A 281 -13.19 -6.08 -20.10
N ASN A 282 -12.72 -5.55 -21.23
CA ASN A 282 -12.97 -6.17 -22.53
C ASN A 282 -12.14 -7.44 -22.77
N ASN A 283 -11.08 -7.65 -22.01
CA ASN A 283 -10.23 -8.86 -22.07
C ASN A 283 -10.68 -9.93 -21.05
N VAL A 284 -11.87 -9.75 -20.46
CA VAL A 284 -12.50 -10.70 -19.55
C VAL A 284 -13.90 -11.04 -20.04
N LEU A 285 -14.15 -12.32 -20.28
CA LEU A 285 -15.49 -12.83 -20.57
C LEU A 285 -16.09 -13.47 -19.32
N VAL A 286 -17.33 -13.12 -18.98
CA VAL A 286 -17.99 -13.56 -17.75
C VAL A 286 -19.21 -14.40 -18.08
N LYS A 287 -19.37 -15.51 -17.37
CA LYS A 287 -20.58 -16.31 -17.38
C LYS A 287 -21.40 -15.99 -16.14
N TYR A 288 -22.65 -15.59 -16.33
CA TYR A 288 -23.55 -15.26 -15.23
C TYR A 288 -24.59 -16.34 -14.99
N ASP A 289 -25.02 -16.49 -13.73
CA ASP A 289 -26.18 -17.28 -13.40
C ASP A 289 -27.43 -16.60 -13.98
N PRO A 290 -28.25 -17.30 -14.78
CA PRO A 290 -29.37 -16.68 -15.47
C PRO A 290 -30.44 -16.13 -14.52
N LYS A 291 -30.56 -16.68 -13.30
CA LYS A 291 -31.55 -16.30 -12.29
C LYS A 291 -31.02 -15.23 -11.34
N THR A 292 -29.86 -15.45 -10.73
CA THR A 292 -29.31 -14.57 -9.69
C THR A 292 -28.50 -13.41 -10.25
N LYS A 293 -28.10 -13.49 -11.53
CA LYS A 293 -27.16 -12.57 -12.19
C LYS A 293 -25.78 -12.49 -11.53
N LYS A 294 -25.46 -13.40 -10.60
CA LYS A 294 -24.12 -13.50 -10.02
C LYS A 294 -23.15 -14.11 -11.04
N PRO A 295 -21.87 -13.68 -11.05
CA PRO A 295 -20.87 -14.28 -11.91
C PRO A 295 -20.56 -15.71 -11.44
N LEU A 296 -20.62 -16.67 -12.36
CA LEU A 296 -20.32 -18.08 -12.13
C LEU A 296 -18.87 -18.40 -12.48
N ASP A 297 -18.36 -17.83 -13.56
CA ASP A 297 -17.03 -18.11 -14.08
C ASP A 297 -16.52 -16.97 -14.97
N VAL A 298 -15.21 -16.88 -15.16
CA VAL A 298 -14.57 -15.90 -16.06
C VAL A 298 -13.49 -16.54 -16.92
N ILE A 299 -13.28 -16.02 -18.13
CA ILE A 299 -12.22 -16.45 -19.05
C ILE A 299 -11.45 -15.21 -19.49
N ILE A 300 -10.12 -15.25 -19.34
CA ILE A 300 -9.20 -14.19 -19.77
C ILE A 300 -8.79 -14.45 -21.23
N VAL A 301 -8.77 -13.40 -22.04
CA VAL A 301 -8.44 -13.44 -23.46
C VAL A 301 -7.50 -12.29 -23.84
N ASP A 302 -6.86 -12.39 -25.00
CA ASP A 302 -6.04 -11.34 -25.61
C ASP A 302 -4.68 -11.06 -24.92
N PHE A 303 -3.70 -11.93 -25.17
CA PHE A 303 -2.38 -11.91 -24.52
C PHE A 303 -1.31 -11.11 -25.30
N GLN A 304 -1.72 -10.13 -26.10
CA GLN A 304 -0.85 -9.39 -27.03
C GLN A 304 0.28 -8.60 -26.34
N TYR A 305 0.03 -8.12 -25.12
CA TYR A 305 0.99 -7.31 -24.36
C TYR A 305 1.68 -8.08 -23.23
N ALA A 306 1.57 -9.41 -23.23
CA ALA A 306 2.13 -10.21 -22.15
C ALA A 306 3.64 -10.00 -22.02
N VAL A 307 4.10 -9.90 -20.77
CA VAL A 307 5.45 -9.46 -20.42
C VAL A 307 5.90 -10.13 -19.13
N TRP A 308 7.18 -10.44 -19.04
CA TRP A 308 7.81 -10.89 -17.80
C TRP A 308 8.15 -9.70 -16.91
N GLY A 309 7.56 -9.64 -15.72
CA GLY A 309 7.75 -8.50 -14.82
C GLY A 309 7.00 -8.63 -13.50
N SER A 310 6.81 -7.51 -12.82
CA SER A 310 6.11 -7.49 -11.53
C SER A 310 4.60 -7.72 -11.73
N PRO A 311 3.92 -8.51 -10.86
CA PRO A 311 2.46 -8.63 -10.84
C PRO A 311 1.70 -7.30 -10.74
N ALA A 312 2.38 -6.25 -10.27
CA ALA A 312 1.88 -4.88 -10.21
C ALA A 312 1.36 -4.36 -11.56
N ILE A 313 1.94 -4.83 -12.68
CA ILE A 313 1.53 -4.44 -14.04
C ILE A 313 0.05 -4.77 -14.21
N ASP A 314 -0.34 -6.03 -14.07
CA ASP A 314 -1.74 -6.41 -14.27
C ASP A 314 -2.64 -5.94 -13.13
N LEU A 315 -2.16 -5.98 -11.88
CA LEU A 315 -2.97 -5.58 -10.73
C LEU A 315 -3.38 -4.11 -10.81
N PHE A 316 -2.42 -3.20 -11.01
CA PHE A 316 -2.75 -1.78 -11.10
C PHE A 316 -3.51 -1.46 -12.37
N TYR A 317 -3.21 -2.10 -13.50
CA TYR A 317 -3.97 -1.88 -14.74
C TYR A 317 -5.43 -2.29 -14.57
N PHE A 318 -5.69 -3.51 -14.08
CA PHE A 318 -7.04 -4.02 -13.86
C PHE A 318 -7.83 -3.20 -12.84
N MET A 319 -7.27 -3.00 -11.63
CA MET A 319 -8.00 -2.35 -10.53
C MET A 319 -8.30 -0.87 -10.81
N ASN A 320 -7.47 -0.19 -11.61
CA ASN A 320 -7.63 1.23 -11.91
C ASN A 320 -8.35 1.52 -13.24
N SER A 321 -8.65 0.49 -14.04
CA SER A 321 -9.43 0.63 -15.29
C SER A 321 -10.84 0.07 -15.19
N SER A 322 -11.02 -1.05 -14.49
CA SER A 322 -12.10 -1.99 -14.79
C SER A 322 -13.15 -2.12 -13.68
N LEU A 323 -12.92 -1.57 -12.50
CA LEU A 323 -13.78 -1.74 -11.34
C LEU A 323 -14.89 -0.68 -11.28
N LYS A 324 -15.98 -1.00 -10.54
CA LYS A 324 -16.95 0.01 -10.10
C LYS A 324 -16.29 1.05 -9.20
N GLU A 325 -16.85 2.26 -9.18
CA GLU A 325 -16.27 3.43 -8.50
C GLU A 325 -15.97 3.18 -7.01
N ASP A 326 -16.92 2.62 -6.26
CA ASP A 326 -16.77 2.35 -4.83
C ASP A 326 -15.61 1.40 -4.56
N ILE A 327 -15.49 0.35 -5.38
CA ILE A 327 -14.43 -0.67 -5.27
C ILE A 327 -13.08 -0.09 -5.69
N HIS A 328 -13.03 0.66 -6.81
CA HIS A 328 -11.83 1.34 -7.30
C HIS A 328 -11.23 2.26 -6.23
N LEU A 329 -12.09 2.98 -5.51
CA LEU A 329 -11.69 3.97 -4.50
C LEU A 329 -11.33 3.34 -3.14
N ASN A 330 -11.97 2.24 -2.73
CA ASN A 330 -11.95 1.82 -1.32
C ASN A 330 -11.48 0.37 -1.06
N ASN A 331 -11.32 -0.48 -2.08
CA ASN A 331 -11.12 -1.93 -1.87
C ASN A 331 -9.83 -2.50 -2.48
N GLN A 332 -8.87 -1.67 -2.89
CA GLN A 332 -7.64 -2.17 -3.52
C GLN A 332 -6.84 -3.09 -2.58
N ASP A 333 -6.71 -2.75 -1.30
CA ASP A 333 -5.94 -3.58 -0.35
C ASP A 333 -6.57 -4.97 -0.15
N GLU A 334 -7.90 -5.03 -0.05
CA GLU A 334 -8.66 -6.28 0.09
C GLU A 334 -8.47 -7.16 -1.16
N LEU A 335 -8.56 -6.57 -2.35
CA LEU A 335 -8.39 -7.26 -3.63
C LEU A 335 -6.95 -7.76 -3.81
N ILE A 336 -5.95 -6.97 -3.42
CA ILE A 336 -4.53 -7.37 -3.43
C ILE A 336 -4.29 -8.54 -2.49
N GLN A 337 -4.81 -8.49 -1.26
CA GLN A 337 -4.70 -9.60 -0.31
C GLN A 337 -5.36 -10.87 -0.88
N PHE A 338 -6.58 -10.75 -1.40
CA PHE A 338 -7.31 -11.87 -2.00
C PHE A 338 -6.51 -12.52 -3.15
N TYR A 339 -5.96 -11.70 -4.05
CA TYR A 339 -5.07 -12.14 -5.12
C TYR A 339 -3.82 -12.85 -4.56
N TYR A 340 -3.15 -12.23 -3.58
CA TYR A 340 -1.90 -12.74 -3.02
C TYR A 340 -2.06 -14.11 -2.36
N HIS A 341 -3.14 -14.34 -1.60
CA HIS A 341 -3.35 -15.65 -0.99
C HIS A 341 -3.52 -16.76 -2.03
N HIS A 342 -4.24 -16.50 -3.13
CA HIS A 342 -4.37 -17.46 -4.23
C HIS A 342 -3.05 -17.70 -4.97
N LEU A 343 -2.22 -16.65 -5.12
CA LEU A 343 -0.89 -16.73 -5.70
C LEU A 343 0.02 -17.60 -4.83
N TYR A 344 0.09 -17.28 -3.53
CA TYR A 344 0.87 -18.00 -2.52
C TYR A 344 0.49 -19.49 -2.47
N ASP A 345 -0.80 -19.79 -2.32
CA ASP A 345 -1.30 -21.16 -2.26
C ASP A 345 -0.93 -21.97 -3.50
N THR A 346 -1.01 -21.34 -4.68
CA THR A 346 -0.70 -22.00 -5.95
C THR A 346 0.81 -22.24 -6.08
N LEU A 347 1.65 -21.27 -5.71
CA LEU A 347 3.12 -21.42 -5.68
C LEU A 347 3.56 -22.56 -4.75
N ILE A 348 2.97 -22.63 -3.55
CA ILE A 348 3.26 -23.69 -2.58
C ILE A 348 2.84 -25.07 -3.12
N LYS A 349 1.63 -25.20 -3.67
CA LYS A 349 1.16 -26.47 -4.26
C LYS A 349 2.03 -26.94 -5.42
N LEU A 350 2.50 -26.01 -6.24
CA LEU A 350 3.42 -26.27 -7.35
C LEU A 350 4.88 -26.44 -6.93
N LYS A 351 5.19 -26.32 -5.64
CA LYS A 351 6.54 -26.49 -5.07
C LYS A 351 7.57 -25.55 -5.70
N TYR A 352 7.19 -24.29 -5.92
CA TYR A 352 8.13 -23.24 -6.36
C TYR A 352 9.32 -23.14 -5.39
N GLN A 353 10.54 -23.10 -5.91
CA GLN A 353 11.77 -23.06 -5.10
C GLN A 353 12.31 -21.63 -4.90
N GLY A 354 11.89 -20.68 -5.73
CA GLY A 354 12.21 -19.28 -5.58
C GLY A 354 11.64 -18.64 -4.31
N ASN A 355 12.11 -17.43 -4.00
CA ASN A 355 11.63 -16.69 -2.84
C ASN A 355 10.18 -16.23 -3.05
N ILE A 356 9.27 -16.72 -2.21
CA ILE A 356 7.89 -16.22 -2.14
C ILE A 356 7.88 -15.08 -1.12
N PRO A 357 7.60 -13.82 -1.53
CA PRO A 357 7.51 -12.71 -0.58
C PRO A 357 6.31 -12.92 0.35
N SER A 358 6.38 -12.46 1.59
CA SER A 358 5.18 -12.26 2.42
C SER A 358 4.28 -11.19 1.79
N LEU A 359 2.98 -11.16 2.09
CA LEU A 359 2.01 -10.13 1.64
C LEU A 359 2.53 -8.73 1.94
N HIS A 360 3.18 -8.58 3.08
CA HIS A 360 3.84 -7.36 3.48
C HIS A 360 4.95 -6.93 2.50
N LYS A 361 5.88 -7.84 2.18
CA LYS A 361 6.93 -7.57 1.17
C LYS A 361 6.34 -7.41 -0.22
N PHE A 362 5.25 -8.11 -0.51
CA PHE A 362 4.51 -7.98 -1.76
C PHE A 362 3.90 -6.59 -1.90
N HIS A 363 3.30 -6.02 -0.85
CA HIS A 363 2.83 -4.64 -0.83
C HIS A 363 3.95 -3.62 -1.02
N VAL A 364 5.13 -3.83 -0.42
CA VAL A 364 6.31 -2.99 -0.69
C VAL A 364 6.69 -3.06 -2.18
N GLN A 365 6.76 -4.26 -2.75
CA GLN A 365 6.99 -4.46 -4.18
C GLN A 365 5.93 -3.75 -5.05
N LEU A 366 4.65 -3.75 -4.65
CA LEU A 366 3.59 -3.02 -5.36
C LEU A 366 3.76 -1.50 -5.21
N GLU A 367 4.13 -1.00 -4.03
CA GLU A 367 4.36 0.43 -3.80
C GLU A 367 5.48 0.99 -4.69
N GLU A 368 6.55 0.23 -4.91
CA GLU A 368 7.63 0.62 -5.83
C GLU A 368 7.15 0.79 -7.28
N LYS A 369 6.05 0.13 -7.64
CA LYS A 369 5.45 0.10 -8.98
C LYS A 369 4.15 0.93 -9.07
N SER A 370 3.81 1.69 -8.04
CA SER A 370 2.52 2.39 -7.90
C SER A 370 2.30 3.53 -8.90
N PHE A 371 3.35 4.00 -9.58
CA PHE A 371 3.20 4.92 -10.73
C PHE A 371 2.24 4.35 -11.79
N TYR A 372 2.18 3.03 -11.95
CA TYR A 372 1.27 2.41 -12.91
C TYR A 372 -0.21 2.55 -12.54
N ALA A 373 -0.53 2.73 -11.25
CA ALA A 373 -1.89 3.07 -10.83
C ALA A 373 -2.29 4.47 -11.32
N PHE A 374 -1.39 5.45 -11.21
CA PHE A 374 -1.59 6.79 -11.76
C PHE A 374 -1.73 6.76 -13.29
N HIS A 375 -0.82 6.08 -14.00
CA HIS A 375 -0.92 5.87 -15.44
C HIS A 375 -2.27 5.28 -15.84
N SER A 376 -2.67 4.18 -15.19
CA SER A 376 -3.90 3.46 -15.53
C SER A 376 -5.15 4.33 -15.30
N THR A 377 -5.21 5.07 -14.19
CA THR A 377 -6.34 5.96 -13.87
C THR A 377 -6.39 7.21 -14.75
N CYS A 378 -5.27 7.92 -14.88
CA CYS A 378 -5.26 9.26 -15.46
C CYS A 378 -4.97 9.28 -16.96
N VAL A 379 -4.49 8.19 -17.55
CA VAL A 379 -4.11 8.12 -18.98
C VAL A 379 -4.90 7.04 -19.72
N VAL A 380 -5.02 5.83 -19.15
CA VAL A 380 -5.66 4.70 -19.84
C VAL A 380 -7.17 4.69 -19.67
N GLN A 381 -7.67 4.83 -18.44
CA GLN A 381 -9.10 4.77 -18.13
C GLN A 381 -9.96 5.76 -18.95
N PRO A 382 -9.53 7.02 -19.22
CA PRO A 382 -10.27 7.94 -20.08
C PRO A 382 -10.53 7.39 -21.48
N ILE A 383 -9.54 6.71 -22.07
CA ILE A 383 -9.65 6.06 -23.38
C ILE A 383 -10.64 4.88 -23.28
N GLN A 384 -10.42 4.00 -22.30
CA GLN A 384 -11.21 2.79 -22.10
C GLN A 384 -12.66 3.03 -21.67
N ARG A 385 -13.00 4.22 -21.17
CA ARG A 385 -14.38 4.62 -20.83
C ARG A 385 -14.95 5.68 -21.76
N ASN A 386 -14.26 5.99 -22.86
CA ASN A 386 -14.79 6.90 -23.85
C ASN A 386 -16.02 6.26 -24.54
N VAL A 387 -17.09 7.05 -24.65
CA VAL A 387 -18.36 6.68 -25.30
C VAL A 387 -18.64 7.54 -26.54
N VAL A 388 -17.79 8.54 -26.79
CA VAL A 388 -17.87 9.40 -27.98
C VAL A 388 -17.08 8.73 -29.09
N ASN A 389 -17.79 8.17 -30.07
CA ASN A 389 -17.19 7.37 -31.14
C ASN A 389 -16.71 8.21 -32.34
N ASP A 390 -17.06 9.50 -32.39
CA ASP A 390 -16.58 10.41 -33.42
C ASP A 390 -15.05 10.50 -33.34
N ASP A 391 -14.37 10.16 -34.43
CA ASP A 391 -12.90 10.06 -34.52
C ASP A 391 -12.24 9.02 -33.60
N ALA A 392 -12.98 8.08 -33.01
CA ALA A 392 -12.43 7.02 -32.19
C ALA A 392 -11.75 5.92 -33.03
N ASP A 393 -10.50 6.16 -33.40
CA ASP A 393 -9.64 5.20 -34.08
C ASP A 393 -8.21 5.19 -33.51
N PHE A 394 -7.45 4.20 -33.97
CA PHE A 394 -6.07 4.01 -33.56
C PHE A 394 -5.17 5.23 -33.87
N ASN A 395 -5.39 5.89 -35.00
CA ASN A 395 -4.59 7.04 -35.43
C ASN A 395 -4.85 8.26 -34.54
N ALA A 396 -6.09 8.50 -34.12
CA ALA A 396 -6.44 9.56 -33.18
C ALA A 396 -5.76 9.41 -31.81
N LEU A 397 -5.41 8.18 -31.41
CA LEU A 397 -4.61 7.92 -30.20
C LEU A 397 -3.12 8.12 -30.45
N MET A 398 -2.60 7.61 -31.56
CA MET A 398 -1.15 7.51 -31.79
C MET A 398 -0.52 8.73 -32.47
N GLN A 399 -1.32 9.70 -32.91
CA GLN A 399 -0.81 10.92 -33.54
C GLN A 399 -0.86 12.12 -32.59
N SER A 400 -0.28 13.24 -33.01
CA SER A 400 -0.22 14.49 -32.24
C SER A 400 -0.72 15.70 -33.05
N ASP A 401 -1.49 15.45 -34.12
CA ASP A 401 -2.14 16.51 -34.88
C ASP A 401 -3.37 17.07 -34.13
N GLU A 402 -4.00 18.10 -34.68
CA GLU A 402 -5.17 18.73 -34.04
C GLU A 402 -6.34 17.78 -33.84
N ARG A 403 -6.53 16.80 -34.74
CA ARG A 403 -7.61 15.80 -34.63
C ARG A 403 -7.35 14.89 -33.44
N ALA A 404 -6.14 14.34 -33.34
CA ALA A 404 -5.71 13.50 -32.24
C ALA A 404 -5.78 14.25 -30.89
N ILE A 405 -5.38 15.52 -30.85
CA ILE A 405 -5.47 16.36 -29.65
C ILE A 405 -6.94 16.54 -29.22
N ARG A 406 -7.84 16.86 -30.16
CA ARG A 406 -9.29 16.98 -29.87
C ARG A 406 -9.88 15.67 -29.37
N PHE A 407 -9.53 14.55 -29.99
CA PHE A 407 -10.01 13.24 -29.56
C PHE A 407 -9.56 12.93 -28.11
N LYS A 408 -8.28 13.13 -27.81
CA LYS A 408 -7.74 12.94 -26.46
C LYS A 408 -8.43 13.85 -25.44
N ASP A 409 -8.67 15.12 -25.77
CA ASP A 409 -9.43 16.04 -24.91
C ASP A 409 -10.87 15.55 -24.67
N THR A 410 -11.53 15.01 -25.70
CA THR A 410 -12.88 14.42 -25.61
C THR A 410 -12.94 13.23 -24.64
N CYS A 411 -11.90 12.39 -24.56
CA CYS A 411 -11.86 11.30 -23.57
C CYS A 411 -12.04 11.79 -22.11
N TYR A 412 -11.67 13.04 -21.81
CA TYR A 412 -11.80 13.65 -20.48
C TYR A 412 -13.11 14.42 -20.26
N THR A 413 -14.01 14.48 -21.24
CA THR A 413 -15.35 15.08 -21.05
C THR A 413 -16.29 14.13 -20.31
N ASN A 414 -15.94 12.85 -20.19
CA ASN A 414 -16.73 11.87 -19.45
C ASN A 414 -16.84 12.27 -17.95
N PRO A 415 -18.05 12.53 -17.41
CA PRO A 415 -18.23 12.95 -16.02
C PRO A 415 -17.69 11.96 -14.99
N TYR A 416 -17.76 10.66 -15.29
CA TYR A 416 -17.18 9.62 -14.44
C TYR A 416 -15.67 9.80 -14.31
N ILE A 417 -14.98 9.99 -15.44
CA ILE A 417 -13.52 10.20 -15.46
C ILE A 417 -13.15 11.46 -14.68
N GLN A 418 -13.90 12.55 -14.86
CA GLN A 418 -13.66 13.77 -14.11
C GLN A 418 -13.83 13.55 -12.59
N ASN A 419 -14.84 12.80 -12.17
CA ASN A 419 -15.07 12.45 -10.77
C ASN A 419 -13.92 11.60 -10.19
N ILE A 420 -13.48 10.56 -10.93
CA ILE A 420 -12.36 9.71 -10.51
C ILE A 420 -11.05 10.51 -10.40
N VAL A 421 -10.73 11.33 -11.41
CA VAL A 421 -9.52 12.18 -11.37
C VAL A 421 -9.56 13.15 -10.19
N LYS A 422 -10.70 13.79 -9.91
CA LYS A 422 -10.86 14.67 -8.73
C LYS A 422 -10.61 13.93 -7.40
N LYS A 423 -11.04 12.68 -7.29
CA LYS A 423 -10.90 11.89 -6.05
C LYS A 423 -9.49 11.33 -5.88
N LEU A 424 -8.88 10.81 -6.94
CA LEU A 424 -7.62 10.05 -6.87
C LEU A 424 -6.37 10.89 -7.12
N LEU A 425 -6.43 11.99 -7.87
CA LEU A 425 -5.24 12.82 -8.11
C LEU A 425 -4.65 13.38 -6.79
N PRO A 426 -5.45 13.87 -5.82
CA PRO A 426 -4.93 14.23 -4.51
C PRO A 426 -4.34 13.04 -3.72
N VAL A 427 -4.81 11.81 -3.97
CA VAL A 427 -4.25 10.60 -3.35
C VAL A 427 -2.87 10.28 -3.94
N TYR A 428 -2.74 10.33 -5.26
CA TYR A 428 -1.45 10.11 -5.95
C TYR A 428 -0.39 11.13 -5.56
N GLU A 429 -0.80 12.39 -5.42
CA GLU A 429 0.04 13.46 -4.85
C GLU A 429 0.51 13.14 -3.42
N ARG A 430 -0.40 12.70 -2.54
CA ARG A 430 -0.06 12.31 -1.16
C ARG A 430 0.79 11.05 -1.06
N ARG A 431 0.94 10.31 -2.15
CA ARG A 431 1.84 9.16 -2.29
C ARG A 431 3.14 9.52 -3.02
N GLY A 432 3.30 10.78 -3.46
CA GLY A 432 4.50 11.27 -4.15
C GLY A 432 4.61 10.83 -5.61
N LEU A 433 3.50 10.40 -6.24
CA LEU A 433 3.52 9.87 -7.61
C LEU A 433 3.56 10.96 -8.70
N LEU A 434 3.36 12.22 -8.31
CA LEU A 434 3.34 13.36 -9.24
C LEU A 434 4.67 14.15 -9.21
N ASP A 435 5.66 13.70 -8.44
CA ASP A 435 6.92 14.41 -8.21
C ASP A 435 8.07 13.77 -9.01
N PRO A 436 8.54 14.40 -10.10
CA PRO A 436 9.56 13.82 -10.99
C PRO A 436 10.90 13.55 -10.30
N ASP A 437 11.37 14.48 -9.46
CA ASP A 437 12.68 14.37 -8.77
C ASP A 437 12.75 13.22 -7.76
N HIS A 438 11.60 12.65 -7.37
CA HIS A 438 11.54 11.51 -6.46
C HIS A 438 11.66 10.15 -7.18
N LEU A 439 11.63 10.11 -8.51
CA LEU A 439 11.42 8.86 -9.24
C LEU A 439 12.66 8.33 -10.00
N THR A 440 13.75 9.09 -10.11
CA THR A 440 14.89 8.74 -10.97
C THR A 440 16.08 8.06 -10.29
N GLU A 441 16.05 7.83 -8.98
CA GLU A 441 17.16 7.16 -8.26
C GLU A 441 16.66 6.01 -7.38
N ASN A 442 17.00 4.79 -7.78
CA ASN A 442 16.66 3.54 -7.12
C ASN A 442 17.81 3.12 -6.20
N THR A 443 17.83 3.63 -4.97
CA THR A 443 18.88 3.39 -3.97
C THR A 443 18.75 2.05 -3.23
N PHE A 444 17.73 1.24 -3.52
CA PHE A 444 17.36 0.06 -2.74
C PHE A 444 18.28 -1.18 -2.94
N ILE A 445 19.19 -1.17 -3.92
CA ILE A 445 19.95 -2.38 -4.33
C ILE A 445 21.15 -2.74 -3.42
N ARG A 446 21.45 -1.97 -2.35
CA ARG A 446 22.69 -2.19 -1.58
C ARG A 446 22.61 -3.03 -0.29
N SER A 447 21.45 -3.34 0.28
CA SER A 447 21.41 -3.79 1.70
C SER A 447 21.46 -5.31 1.99
N LEU A 448 21.58 -6.19 1.00
CA LEU A 448 21.63 -7.63 1.27
C LEU A 448 23.06 -8.17 1.39
N LYS A 449 23.71 -7.96 2.54
CA LYS A 449 24.78 -8.84 3.05
C LYS A 449 25.11 -8.57 4.54
N ASN A 450 24.99 -9.65 5.33
CA ASN A 450 25.63 -9.96 6.62
C ASN A 450 24.77 -9.85 7.90
N LYS A 451 24.59 -11.01 8.56
CA LYS A 451 24.27 -11.17 9.99
C LYS A 451 25.31 -12.08 10.62
N ASN A 452 25.71 -11.77 11.87
CA ASN A 452 25.62 -12.66 13.04
C ASN A 452 26.36 -12.03 14.22
N PHE A 453 25.80 -12.12 15.43
CA PHE A 453 26.42 -12.66 16.66
C PHE A 453 25.45 -12.58 17.85
N SER A 454 25.41 -13.62 18.67
CA SER A 454 24.61 -13.79 19.89
C SER A 454 25.52 -13.93 21.11
N TYR A 455 25.11 -13.44 22.28
CA TYR A 455 25.63 -13.88 23.59
C TYR A 455 24.59 -13.68 24.70
N LEU A 456 24.45 -14.72 25.54
CA LEU A 456 23.57 -14.84 26.72
C LEU A 456 24.42 -14.82 28.01
N TYR A 457 23.94 -14.18 29.08
CA TYR A 457 24.34 -14.50 30.47
C TYR A 457 23.21 -14.22 31.47
N ILE A 458 23.07 -15.10 32.49
CA ILE A 458 22.01 -15.14 33.52
C ILE A 458 22.64 -14.83 34.89
N PHE A 459 21.96 -14.04 35.75
CA PHE A 459 22.14 -14.08 37.21
C PHE A 459 20.81 -13.87 37.98
N LYS A 460 20.76 -14.39 39.22
CA LYS A 460 19.57 -14.70 40.04
C LYS A 460 19.65 -14.00 41.43
N GLN A 461 18.48 -13.78 42.06
CA GLN A 461 18.18 -13.45 43.49
C GLN A 461 18.24 -11.95 43.90
N LYS A 462 17.49 -11.41 44.88
CA LYS A 462 16.40 -11.86 45.80
C LYS A 462 15.71 -10.60 46.40
N HIS A 463 14.45 -10.77 46.82
CA HIS A 463 13.52 -9.78 47.37
C HIS A 463 13.87 -9.18 48.74
N THR A 464 13.43 -7.93 48.98
CA THR A 464 12.86 -7.45 50.25
C THR A 464 11.91 -6.26 49.99
N MET A 465 10.74 -6.25 50.63
CA MET A 465 9.69 -5.22 50.51
C MET A 465 9.89 -4.10 51.54
N ALA A 466 9.53 -2.85 51.19
CA ALA A 466 9.03 -1.87 52.16
C ALA A 466 8.17 -0.75 51.51
N ASN A 467 6.99 -0.57 52.12
CA ASN A 467 6.30 0.62 52.63
C ASN A 467 5.96 1.88 51.82
N THR A 468 4.82 2.44 52.25
CA THR A 468 3.88 3.33 51.58
C THR A 468 3.88 4.76 52.18
N ASP A 469 4.73 5.64 51.65
CA ASP A 469 4.55 7.10 51.75
C ASP A 469 4.77 7.71 50.35
N ILE A 470 3.76 8.39 49.79
CA ILE A 470 3.75 8.82 48.37
C ILE A 470 4.75 9.96 48.10
N VAL A 471 5.15 10.73 49.13
CA VAL A 471 6.12 11.83 49.01
C VAL A 471 7.44 11.44 49.66
N PRO A 472 8.53 11.25 48.89
CA PRO A 472 9.84 10.93 49.44
C PRO A 472 10.36 11.99 50.43
N SER A 473 10.84 11.55 51.59
CA SER A 473 11.30 12.41 52.70
C SER A 473 12.54 13.27 52.37
N TRP A 474 13.25 12.95 51.28
CA TRP A 474 14.40 13.74 50.81
C TRP A 474 13.99 15.05 50.13
N ILE A 475 12.74 15.18 49.69
CA ILE A 475 12.24 16.39 49.01
C ILE A 475 12.02 17.49 50.05
N LYS A 476 12.86 18.52 50.01
CA LYS A 476 12.87 19.63 50.99
C LYS A 476 13.06 20.98 50.30
N ALA A 477 12.47 22.03 50.87
CA ALA A 477 12.51 23.40 50.32
C ALA A 477 13.91 23.88 49.92
N LYS A 478 14.92 23.61 50.74
CA LYS A 478 16.31 24.01 50.52
C LYS A 478 16.89 23.52 49.18
N LEU A 479 16.44 22.36 48.68
CA LEU A 479 16.92 21.82 47.39
C LEU A 479 16.54 22.73 46.21
N PHE A 480 15.44 23.47 46.33
CA PHE A 480 14.89 24.30 45.27
C PHE A 480 15.45 25.72 45.26
N GLU A 481 16.19 26.15 46.30
CA GLU A 481 16.72 27.52 46.39
C GLU A 481 17.58 27.90 45.19
N LYS A 482 18.44 26.99 44.70
CA LYS A 482 19.27 27.25 43.52
C LYS A 482 18.40 27.49 42.29
N VAL A 483 17.49 26.57 41.99
CA VAL A 483 16.58 26.68 40.85
C VAL A 483 15.75 27.96 40.93
N LEU A 484 15.27 28.33 42.12
CA LEU A 484 14.49 29.55 42.32
C LEU A 484 15.33 30.82 42.12
N ARG A 485 16.60 30.84 42.57
CA ARG A 485 17.53 31.95 42.28
C ARG A 485 17.80 32.10 40.78
N ASP A 486 17.91 30.97 40.08
CA ASP A 486 18.21 30.96 38.64
C ASP A 486 16.99 31.32 37.78
N THR A 487 15.76 31.11 38.27
CA THR A 487 14.52 31.22 37.48
C THR A 487 13.60 32.35 37.90
N VAL A 488 13.65 32.79 39.15
CA VAL A 488 12.80 33.86 39.69
C VAL A 488 13.67 35.11 39.87
N LYS A 489 13.42 36.11 39.03
CA LYS A 489 14.07 37.42 39.15
C LYS A 489 13.79 38.01 40.53
N ASP A 490 14.81 38.58 41.16
CA ASP A 490 14.70 39.25 42.47
C ASP A 490 14.32 38.30 43.63
N PHE A 491 14.58 37.00 43.50
CA PHE A 491 14.38 36.01 44.58
C PHE A 491 15.11 36.42 45.88
N GLN A 492 14.38 36.44 47.00
CA GLN A 492 14.93 36.67 48.35
C GLN A 492 14.93 35.38 49.19
N GLU A 493 13.75 34.81 49.47
CA GLU A 493 13.59 33.62 50.32
C GLU A 493 12.33 32.81 49.99
N ILE A 494 12.29 31.55 50.45
CA ILE A 494 11.10 30.69 50.38
C ILE A 494 10.22 30.96 51.62
N LYS A 495 8.96 31.32 51.42
CA LYS A 495 7.95 31.49 52.48
C LYS A 495 7.21 30.21 52.80
N GLU A 496 6.76 29.52 51.76
CA GLU A 496 5.98 28.29 51.90
C GLU A 496 6.43 27.26 50.86
N PHE A 497 6.44 25.99 51.25
CA PHE A 497 6.82 24.87 50.39
C PHE A 497 5.84 23.72 50.59
N LYS A 498 5.11 23.37 49.53
CA LYS A 498 4.09 22.31 49.52
C LYS A 498 4.41 21.32 48.41
N VAL A 499 4.25 20.04 48.70
CA VAL A 499 4.39 18.96 47.73
C VAL A 499 3.18 18.05 47.87
N PHE A 500 2.52 17.78 46.75
CA PHE A 500 1.34 16.93 46.73
C PHE A 500 1.26 16.18 45.39
N PRO A 501 0.56 15.04 45.31
CA PRO A 501 0.35 14.31 44.05
C PRO A 501 -0.28 15.23 42.99
N ALA A 502 0.25 15.21 41.77
CA ALA A 502 -0.17 16.12 40.71
C ALA A 502 -1.31 15.59 39.83
N LEU A 503 -1.53 14.28 39.82
CA LEU A 503 -2.44 13.57 38.91
C LEU A 503 -3.45 12.75 39.70
N ALA A 504 -4.63 12.52 39.11
CA ALA A 504 -5.65 11.66 39.71
C ALA A 504 -5.20 10.18 39.67
N PRO A 505 -5.73 9.30 40.54
CA PRO A 505 -5.50 7.87 40.44
C PRO A 505 -5.83 7.34 39.03
N GLY A 506 -4.89 6.62 38.39
CA GLY A 506 -5.05 6.04 37.05
C GLY A 506 -4.54 6.89 35.88
N GLU A 507 -3.97 8.07 36.14
CA GLU A 507 -3.36 8.93 35.11
C GLU A 507 -1.84 8.80 35.00
N ASN A 508 -1.20 7.97 35.84
CA ASN A 508 0.25 7.73 35.79
C ASN A 508 0.59 6.27 36.08
N TYR A 509 1.17 5.58 35.09
CA TYR A 509 1.37 4.13 35.08
C TYR A 509 2.78 3.70 35.53
N ALA A 510 3.76 4.60 35.51
CA ALA A 510 5.19 4.25 35.64
C ALA A 510 5.93 4.96 36.79
N THR A 511 5.48 6.14 37.23
CA THR A 511 6.21 6.98 38.20
C THR A 511 5.26 7.74 39.12
N VAL A 512 5.80 8.29 40.21
CA VAL A 512 5.04 9.23 41.05
C VAL A 512 5.27 10.64 40.50
N MET A 513 4.20 11.30 40.05
CA MET A 513 4.22 12.70 39.62
C MET A 513 3.75 13.59 40.76
N LEU A 514 4.63 14.46 41.24
CA LEU A 514 4.38 15.40 42.31
C LEU A 514 4.32 16.82 41.77
N LYS A 515 3.42 17.64 42.32
CA LYS A 515 3.41 19.08 42.11
C LYS A 515 4.11 19.72 43.30
N VAL A 516 5.16 20.47 43.00
CA VAL A 516 5.90 21.27 43.99
C VAL A 516 5.42 22.70 43.86
N GLN A 517 4.84 23.24 44.92
CA GLN A 517 4.40 24.63 45.00
C GLN A 517 5.26 25.37 46.02
N VAL A 518 5.84 26.49 45.59
CA VAL A 518 6.75 27.31 46.40
C VAL A 518 6.28 28.75 46.35
N ASP A 519 5.95 29.31 47.51
CA ASP A 519 5.69 30.75 47.63
C ASP A 519 7.01 31.45 47.95
N VAL A 520 7.41 32.36 47.07
CA VAL A 520 8.70 33.03 47.04
C VAL A 520 8.54 34.49 47.43
N LEU A 521 9.30 34.97 48.41
CA LEU A 521 9.44 36.40 48.68
C LEU A 521 10.46 37.00 47.70
N LEU A 522 10.07 38.09 47.05
CA LEU A 522 10.95 38.89 46.20
C LEU A 522 11.59 40.02 47.01
N THR A 523 12.73 40.56 46.56
CA THR A 523 13.39 41.72 47.19
C THR A 523 12.53 42.98 47.22
N THR A 524 11.45 43.03 46.40
CA THR A 524 10.43 44.08 46.41
C THR A 524 9.44 43.97 47.57
N GLY A 525 9.48 42.87 48.34
CA GLY A 525 8.52 42.54 49.39
C GLY A 525 7.26 41.81 48.90
N LEU A 526 7.11 41.61 47.59
CA LEU A 526 6.00 40.85 47.01
C LEU A 526 6.21 39.34 47.18
N VAL A 527 5.12 38.60 47.38
CA VAL A 527 5.13 37.13 47.37
C VAL A 527 4.61 36.65 46.02
N GLN A 528 5.40 35.83 45.34
CA GLN A 528 5.06 35.21 44.06
C GLN A 528 5.04 33.69 44.23
N GLN A 529 4.01 33.04 43.71
CA GLN A 529 3.97 31.59 43.65
C GLN A 529 4.74 31.05 42.44
N GLN A 530 5.54 30.01 42.69
CA GLN A 530 6.19 29.19 41.68
C GLN A 530 5.73 27.75 41.80
N THR A 531 5.49 27.08 40.67
CA THR A 531 5.18 25.65 40.65
C THR A 531 6.10 24.90 39.70
N PHE A 532 6.35 23.64 40.03
CA PHE A 532 7.12 22.69 39.25
C PHE A 532 6.45 21.32 39.27
N MET A 533 6.73 20.52 38.24
CA MET A 533 6.36 19.12 38.17
C MET A 533 7.59 18.28 38.49
N LEU A 534 7.51 17.42 39.50
CA LEU A 534 8.61 16.57 39.95
C LEU A 534 8.23 15.11 39.75
N LYS A 535 8.90 14.44 38.80
CA LYS A 535 8.79 13.00 38.58
C LYS A 535 9.83 12.31 39.47
N VAL A 536 9.40 11.33 40.25
CA VAL A 536 10.27 10.47 41.06
C VAL A 536 9.96 9.00 40.81
N ALA A 537 11.00 8.17 40.93
CA ALA A 537 10.89 6.72 40.88
C ALA A 537 9.80 6.20 41.83
N HIS A 538 8.98 5.25 41.37
CA HIS A 538 8.00 4.59 42.22
C HIS A 538 8.71 3.57 43.13
N ASP A 539 8.33 3.48 44.40
CA ASP A 539 8.89 2.47 45.32
C ASP A 539 8.13 1.12 45.26
N SER A 540 7.52 0.79 44.11
CA SER A 540 6.79 -0.48 43.94
C SER A 540 7.75 -1.61 43.65
N GLU A 541 7.33 -2.83 43.97
CA GLU A 541 8.13 -4.02 43.65
C GLU A 541 8.35 -4.19 42.14
N LEU A 542 7.33 -3.92 41.32
CA LEU A 542 7.46 -3.94 39.85
C LEU A 542 8.48 -2.89 39.37
N TYR A 543 8.44 -1.67 39.90
CA TYR A 543 9.38 -0.61 39.50
C TYR A 543 10.82 -0.98 39.88
N ARG A 544 11.04 -1.40 41.13
CA ARG A 544 12.37 -1.77 41.62
C ARG A 544 12.96 -2.98 40.88
N ASN A 545 12.13 -3.98 40.58
CA ASN A 545 12.60 -5.23 40.01
C ASN A 545 12.71 -5.19 38.48
N GLU A 546 11.85 -4.46 37.77
CA GLU A 546 11.75 -4.54 36.31
C GLU A 546 11.98 -3.16 35.65
N MET A 547 11.25 -2.11 36.04
CA MET A 547 11.32 -0.81 35.35
C MET A 547 12.67 -0.10 35.52
N SER A 548 13.32 -0.26 36.68
CA SER A 548 14.67 0.28 36.94
C SER A 548 15.71 -0.28 35.98
N LYS A 549 15.59 -1.57 35.60
CA LYS A 549 16.52 -2.25 34.68
C LYS A 549 16.43 -1.70 33.25
N TRP A 550 15.30 -1.13 32.86
CA TRP A 550 15.10 -0.57 31.52
C TRP A 550 15.64 0.86 31.36
N GLY A 551 16.09 1.48 32.45
CA GLY A 551 16.76 2.79 32.40
C GLY A 551 15.88 3.95 31.93
N MET A 552 14.54 3.78 31.84
CA MET A 552 13.62 4.80 31.30
C MET A 552 13.77 6.17 31.98
N PHE A 553 14.00 6.18 33.29
CA PHE A 553 14.19 7.40 34.06
C PHE A 553 15.50 8.13 33.70
N VAL A 554 16.59 7.36 33.52
CA VAL A 554 17.89 7.88 33.07
C VAL A 554 17.78 8.41 31.65
N THR A 555 17.10 7.68 30.77
CA THR A 555 16.82 8.08 29.39
C THR A 555 16.06 9.40 29.35
N GLU A 556 14.97 9.52 30.11
CA GLU A 556 14.16 10.73 30.13
C GLU A 556 14.93 11.93 30.72
N SER A 557 15.70 11.71 31.79
CA SER A 557 16.59 12.74 32.36
C SER A 557 17.59 13.25 31.32
N GLY A 558 18.24 12.36 30.57
CA GLY A 558 19.16 12.72 29.48
C GLY A 558 18.47 13.42 28.31
N MET A 559 17.21 13.09 28.01
CA MET A 559 16.42 13.82 27.03
C MET A 559 16.23 15.29 27.42
N TYR A 560 15.82 15.58 28.65
CA TYR A 560 15.60 16.96 29.11
C TYR A 560 16.89 17.74 29.35
N ARG A 561 17.95 17.08 29.83
CA ARG A 561 19.24 17.71 30.14
C ARG A 561 20.07 17.99 28.90
N ASP A 562 20.13 17.03 27.97
CA ASP A 562 21.12 17.03 26.89
C ASP A 562 20.45 17.13 25.50
N ILE A 563 19.61 16.16 25.14
CA ILE A 563 19.16 15.98 23.74
C ILE A 563 18.15 17.05 23.30
N LYS A 564 17.11 17.31 24.10
CA LYS A 564 16.10 18.33 23.77
C LYS A 564 16.75 19.72 23.64
N PRO A 565 17.59 20.19 24.58
CA PRO A 565 18.29 21.47 24.41
C PRO A 565 19.18 21.53 23.17
N GLU A 566 19.83 20.42 22.79
CA GLU A 566 20.58 20.36 21.51
C GLU A 566 19.66 20.59 20.31
N PHE A 567 18.47 19.96 20.29
CA PHE A 567 17.52 20.12 19.19
C PHE A 567 16.97 21.54 19.11
N GLU A 568 16.60 22.14 20.25
CA GLU A 568 16.10 23.52 20.32
C GLU A 568 17.19 24.52 19.89
N LYS A 569 18.45 24.25 20.26
CA LYS A 569 19.59 25.05 19.82
C LYS A 569 19.80 24.99 18.29
N LEU A 570 19.64 23.83 17.66
CA LEU A 570 19.74 23.72 16.19
C LEU A 570 18.77 24.67 15.49
N TYR A 571 17.53 24.78 15.99
CA TYR A 571 16.56 25.72 15.45
C TYR A 571 16.89 27.17 15.78
N ALA A 572 17.29 27.46 17.01
CA ALA A 572 17.70 28.81 17.42
C ALA A 572 18.87 29.34 16.56
N ASP A 573 19.87 28.49 16.31
CA ASP A 573 21.02 28.79 15.45
C ASP A 573 20.60 28.99 13.96
N ALA A 574 19.49 28.36 13.55
CA ALA A 574 18.86 28.58 12.24
C ALA A 574 17.89 29.78 12.21
N GLY A 575 17.73 30.51 13.31
CA GLY A 575 16.88 31.69 13.43
C GLY A 575 15.39 31.40 13.67
N LEU A 576 15.03 30.19 14.08
CA LEU A 576 13.65 29.79 14.40
C LEU A 576 13.56 29.39 15.87
N ASP A 577 12.65 29.98 16.65
CA ASP A 577 12.41 29.56 18.03
C ASP A 577 11.44 28.35 18.04
N VAL A 578 12.00 27.16 18.17
CA VAL A 578 11.25 25.91 18.34
C VAL A 578 11.50 25.37 19.74
N GLN A 579 10.42 25.16 20.48
CA GLN A 579 10.41 24.49 21.77
C GLN A 579 9.64 23.17 21.66
N PHE A 580 10.18 22.09 22.22
CA PHE A 580 9.58 20.77 22.13
C PHE A 580 8.73 20.40 23.33
N GLY A 581 9.00 20.98 24.50
CA GLY A 581 8.35 20.58 25.74
C GLY A 581 8.77 21.45 26.92
N ALA A 582 8.45 20.98 28.13
CA ALA A 582 8.81 21.64 29.37
C ALA A 582 10.32 21.88 29.51
N LYS A 583 10.71 22.97 30.19
CA LYS A 583 12.08 23.15 30.66
C LYS A 583 12.39 22.15 31.78
N GLY A 584 13.56 21.52 31.71
CA GLY A 584 14.12 20.71 32.80
C GLY A 584 14.98 21.56 33.74
N TYR A 585 15.02 21.19 35.01
CA TYR A 585 15.80 21.85 36.06
C TYR A 585 16.61 20.84 36.87
N GLU A 586 17.75 21.29 37.41
CA GLU A 586 18.63 20.46 38.24
C GLU A 586 18.57 20.84 39.71
N LEU A 587 18.36 19.83 40.55
CA LEU A 587 18.53 19.84 42.00
C LEU A 587 19.90 19.26 42.37
N ALA A 588 20.55 19.86 43.36
CA ALA A 588 21.81 19.38 43.92
C ALA A 588 21.58 18.20 44.88
N VAL A 589 21.17 17.05 44.33
CA VAL A 589 20.85 15.84 45.08
C VAL A 589 21.35 14.59 44.34
N ASP A 590 21.86 13.62 45.09
CA ASP A 590 22.26 12.30 44.59
C ASP A 590 21.08 11.32 44.64
N LYS A 591 20.02 11.65 43.89
CA LYS A 591 18.80 10.84 43.74
C LYS A 591 18.30 10.93 42.31
N GLU A 592 17.59 9.89 41.86
CA GLU A 592 16.89 9.91 40.58
C GLU A 592 15.64 10.80 40.68
N TYR A 593 15.66 11.93 39.99
CA TYR A 593 14.51 12.83 39.83
C TYR A 593 14.50 13.46 38.42
N ILE A 594 13.33 13.93 38.00
CA ILE A 594 13.19 14.81 36.83
C ILE A 594 12.32 15.97 37.29
N LEU A 595 12.91 17.17 37.33
CA LEU A 595 12.21 18.39 37.71
C LEU A 595 11.90 19.20 36.45
N LEU A 596 10.61 19.44 36.21
CA LEU A 596 10.10 20.09 35.00
C LEU A 596 9.31 21.36 35.33
N GLU A 597 9.25 22.24 34.35
CA GLU A 597 8.32 23.37 34.32
C GLU A 597 6.87 22.89 34.43
N ASP A 598 6.09 23.56 35.29
CA ASP A 598 4.64 23.38 35.31
C ASP A 598 3.98 24.14 34.14
N LEU A 599 3.78 23.43 33.04
CA LEU A 599 3.20 23.97 31.81
C LEU A 599 1.75 24.47 31.99
N SER A 600 1.03 24.03 33.03
CA SER A 600 -0.34 24.50 33.31
C SER A 600 -0.38 26.01 33.57
N ARG A 601 0.70 26.60 34.10
CA ARG A 601 0.83 28.05 34.29
C ARG A 601 0.86 28.84 32.99
N ARG A 602 1.22 28.19 31.89
CA ARG A 602 1.20 28.76 30.54
C ARG A 602 -0.09 28.39 29.79
N GLY A 603 -1.06 27.78 30.45
CA GLY A 603 -2.34 27.40 29.84
C GLY A 603 -2.26 26.16 28.95
N PHE A 604 -1.17 25.38 29.03
CA PHE A 604 -1.11 24.08 28.36
C PHE A 604 -1.99 23.08 29.11
N LYS A 605 -2.69 22.24 28.34
CA LYS A 605 -3.52 21.14 28.84
C LYS A 605 -3.51 19.98 27.87
N ASN A 606 -3.72 18.77 28.37
CA ASN A 606 -3.94 17.60 27.52
C ASN A 606 -5.32 17.66 26.87
N ALA A 607 -5.45 17.05 25.68
CA ALA A 607 -6.75 16.76 25.11
C ALA A 607 -7.42 15.60 25.87
N LYS A 608 -8.75 15.55 25.86
CA LYS A 608 -9.49 14.41 26.40
C LYS A 608 -9.27 13.20 25.49
N ARG A 609 -8.38 12.29 25.92
CA ARG A 609 -7.90 11.14 25.12
C ARG A 609 -9.02 10.28 24.52
N GLN A 610 -10.14 10.13 25.23
CA GLN A 610 -11.32 9.38 24.80
C GLN A 610 -12.01 9.99 23.57
N ASP A 611 -11.87 11.29 23.34
CA ASP A 611 -12.46 11.98 22.19
C ASP A 611 -11.55 11.92 20.96
N CYS A 612 -10.31 11.41 21.13
CA CYS A 612 -9.25 11.47 20.13
C CYS A 612 -8.99 12.90 19.63
N LEU A 613 -8.10 13.04 18.65
CA LEU A 613 -7.69 14.33 18.09
C LEU A 613 -8.36 14.56 16.73
N ASP A 614 -8.87 15.77 16.51
CA ASP A 614 -9.29 16.23 15.20
C ASP A 614 -8.09 16.46 14.26
N LEU A 615 -8.37 16.84 13.02
CA LEU A 615 -7.32 17.00 12.01
C LEU A 615 -6.35 18.14 12.31
N GLU A 616 -6.80 19.25 12.92
CA GLU A 616 -5.92 20.38 13.21
C GLU A 616 -4.97 20.07 14.36
N HIS A 617 -5.45 19.37 15.40
CA HIS A 617 -4.58 18.86 16.47
C HIS A 617 -3.61 17.81 15.94
N CYS A 618 -4.06 16.87 15.09
CA CYS A 618 -3.17 15.91 14.44
C CYS A 618 -2.07 16.60 13.62
N LYS A 619 -2.41 17.62 12.84
CA LYS A 619 -1.43 18.42 12.07
C LYS A 619 -0.41 19.09 13.00
N ALA A 620 -0.85 19.71 14.09
CA ALA A 620 0.07 20.38 15.00
C ALA A 620 1.07 19.39 15.65
N VAL A 621 0.60 18.20 16.02
CA VAL A 621 1.46 17.12 16.52
C VAL A 621 2.43 16.64 15.46
N LEU A 622 1.94 16.32 14.26
CA LEU A 622 2.77 15.83 13.16
C LEU A 622 3.84 16.86 12.75
N LYS A 623 3.53 18.15 12.78
CA LYS A 623 4.51 19.22 12.61
C LYS A 623 5.58 19.19 13.70
N LYS A 624 5.19 19.07 14.98
CA LYS A 624 6.13 19.02 16.09
C LYS A 624 7.03 17.77 16.05
N ILE A 625 6.46 16.61 15.69
CA ILE A 625 7.22 15.36 15.47
C ILE A 625 8.17 15.51 14.27
N ALA A 626 7.73 16.09 13.15
CA ALA A 626 8.59 16.35 12.00
C ALA A 626 9.78 17.26 12.36
N GLN A 627 9.54 18.30 13.16
CA GLN A 627 10.59 19.16 13.70
C GLN A 627 11.60 18.39 14.57
N PHE A 628 11.09 17.54 15.45
CA PHE A 628 11.89 16.71 16.35
C PHE A 628 12.75 15.71 15.57
N HIS A 629 12.14 15.02 14.60
CA HIS A 629 12.78 14.08 13.70
C HIS A 629 13.88 14.73 12.85
N ALA A 630 13.61 15.89 12.24
CA ALA A 630 14.61 16.64 11.47
C ALA A 630 15.83 17.03 12.33
N ALA A 631 15.59 17.56 13.53
CA ALA A 631 16.66 17.91 14.46
C ALA A 631 17.49 16.69 14.88
N SER A 632 16.83 15.55 15.11
CA SER A 632 17.52 14.31 15.47
C SER A 632 18.45 13.81 14.35
N ALA A 633 18.00 13.85 13.10
CA ALA A 633 18.78 13.42 11.94
C ALA A 633 20.01 14.33 11.73
N VAL A 634 19.82 15.65 11.87
CA VAL A 634 20.90 16.64 11.78
C VAL A 634 21.87 16.50 12.95
N ARG A 635 21.39 16.26 14.17
CA ARG A 635 22.26 15.97 15.32
C ARG A 635 23.14 14.77 15.04
N VAL A 636 22.60 13.66 14.51
CA VAL A 636 23.40 12.48 14.16
C VAL A 636 24.44 12.79 13.10
N GLN A 637 24.10 13.62 12.10
CA GLN A 637 25.07 14.09 11.11
C GLN A 637 26.22 14.91 11.75
N GLN A 638 25.91 15.78 12.72
CA GLN A 638 26.90 16.69 13.33
C GLN A 638 27.73 16.06 14.44
N LYS A 639 27.11 15.20 15.28
CA LYS A 639 27.71 14.66 16.51
C LYS A 639 27.95 13.15 16.49
N GLY A 640 27.54 12.48 15.42
CA GLY A 640 27.56 11.02 15.34
C GLY A 640 26.38 10.37 16.05
N MET A 641 26.44 9.04 16.17
CA MET A 641 25.33 8.22 16.65
C MET A 641 24.97 8.52 18.12
N PHE A 642 23.73 8.26 18.51
CA PHE A 642 23.31 8.34 19.90
C PHE A 642 23.96 7.25 20.77
N GLU A 643 23.97 7.46 22.08
CA GLU A 643 24.37 6.42 23.03
C GLU A 643 23.44 5.21 22.96
N LYS A 644 23.96 4.04 23.37
CA LYS A 644 23.27 2.74 23.25
C LYS A 644 21.84 2.75 23.81
N THR A 645 21.60 3.48 24.90
CA THR A 645 20.29 3.61 25.53
C THR A 645 19.21 4.13 24.56
N TYR A 646 19.56 5.08 23.69
CA TYR A 646 18.66 5.66 22.69
C TYR A 646 18.57 4.85 21.39
N LEU A 647 19.45 3.87 21.17
CA LEU A 647 19.41 3.02 19.97
C LEU A 647 18.40 1.89 20.12
N HIS A 648 18.34 1.28 21.29
CA HIS A 648 17.39 0.21 21.59
C HIS A 648 16.11 0.75 22.23
N GLY A 649 16.21 1.88 22.96
CA GLY A 649 15.12 2.40 23.77
C GLY A 649 14.61 1.33 24.72
N PHE A 650 13.30 1.19 24.80
CA PHE A 650 12.66 0.14 25.58
C PHE A 650 12.81 -1.27 25.02
N LEU A 651 13.17 -1.47 23.74
CA LEU A 651 13.23 -2.81 23.14
C LEU A 651 14.60 -3.48 23.37
N THR A 652 14.78 -4.00 24.58
CA THR A 652 15.97 -4.76 25.01
C THR A 652 15.60 -6.21 25.31
N GLU A 653 16.59 -7.10 25.37
CA GLU A 653 16.33 -8.49 25.80
C GLU A 653 15.69 -8.55 27.20
N ASP A 654 16.02 -7.60 28.09
CA ASP A 654 15.43 -7.51 29.42
C ASP A 654 13.93 -7.14 29.38
N SER A 655 13.50 -6.29 28.44
CA SER A 655 12.07 -5.94 28.30
C SER A 655 11.28 -6.94 27.48
N LYS A 656 11.94 -7.80 26.68
CA LYS A 656 11.28 -8.80 25.83
C LYS A 656 10.34 -9.71 26.61
N ASN A 657 10.76 -10.17 27.80
CA ASN A 657 9.92 -11.01 28.66
C ASN A 657 8.69 -10.24 29.17
N PHE A 658 8.84 -8.96 29.49
CA PHE A 658 7.73 -8.11 29.91
C PHE A 658 6.73 -7.87 28.77
N CYS A 659 7.21 -7.56 27.56
CA CYS A 659 6.37 -7.48 26.37
C CYS A 659 5.61 -8.78 26.14
N LYS A 660 6.29 -9.93 26.31
CA LYS A 660 5.67 -11.24 26.20
C LYS A 660 4.52 -11.42 27.19
N ILE A 661 4.74 -11.14 28.47
CA ILE A 661 3.70 -11.25 29.50
C ILE A 661 2.52 -10.34 29.17
N MET A 662 2.78 -9.09 28.78
CA MET A 662 1.74 -8.12 28.42
C MET A 662 0.90 -8.61 27.22
N PHE A 663 1.54 -9.11 26.16
CA PHE A 663 0.83 -9.59 24.98
C PHE A 663 0.10 -10.90 25.26
N ASP A 664 0.71 -11.85 25.98
CA ASP A 664 0.09 -13.13 26.33
C ASP A 664 -1.15 -12.92 27.21
N SER A 665 -1.15 -11.92 28.10
CA SER A 665 -2.31 -11.60 28.95
C SER A 665 -3.39 -10.78 28.21
N SER A 666 -3.00 -9.92 27.27
CA SER A 666 -3.92 -9.03 26.53
C SER A 666 -4.62 -9.66 25.34
N THR A 667 -3.87 -10.43 24.54
CA THR A 667 -4.37 -10.95 23.26
C THR A 667 -5.60 -11.87 23.38
N PRO A 668 -5.79 -12.69 24.43
CA PRO A 668 -7.02 -13.49 24.57
C PRO A 668 -8.31 -12.65 24.63
N HIS A 669 -8.28 -11.52 25.34
CA HIS A 669 -9.44 -10.62 25.44
C HIS A 669 -9.71 -9.89 24.13
N LEU A 670 -8.64 -9.49 23.42
CA LEU A 670 -8.75 -8.96 22.06
C LEU A 670 -9.38 -10.00 21.12
N MET A 671 -8.92 -11.25 21.14
CA MET A 671 -9.44 -12.32 20.28
C MET A 671 -10.93 -12.59 20.53
N LYS A 672 -11.36 -12.60 21.80
CA LYS A 672 -12.79 -12.70 22.18
C LYS A 672 -13.64 -11.56 21.61
N THR A 673 -13.05 -10.38 21.48
CA THR A 673 -13.71 -9.22 20.87
C THR A 673 -13.79 -9.37 19.36
N ILE A 674 -12.69 -9.79 18.72
CA ILE A 674 -12.62 -10.00 17.26
C ILE A 674 -13.60 -11.08 16.81
N GLU A 675 -13.77 -12.16 17.57
CA GLU A 675 -14.71 -13.25 17.28
C GLU A 675 -16.17 -12.76 17.13
N LYS A 676 -16.50 -11.64 17.79
CA LYS A 676 -17.83 -11.01 17.74
C LYS A 676 -17.99 -9.98 16.63
N LEU A 677 -16.93 -9.63 15.91
CA LEU A 677 -17.00 -8.67 14.80
C LEU A 677 -17.65 -9.32 13.57
N GLU A 678 -18.44 -8.54 12.85
CA GLU A 678 -18.90 -8.94 11.51
C GLU A 678 -17.71 -9.08 10.56
N ASN A 679 -17.78 -10.01 9.60
CA ASN A 679 -16.74 -10.28 8.60
C ASN A 679 -15.36 -10.66 9.18
N ASN A 680 -15.28 -11.10 10.44
CA ASN A 680 -14.01 -11.52 11.04
C ASN A 680 -13.36 -12.72 10.34
N HIS A 681 -14.15 -13.53 9.61
CA HIS A 681 -13.70 -14.75 8.93
C HIS A 681 -12.56 -14.51 7.93
N ASP A 682 -12.43 -13.29 7.40
CA ASP A 682 -11.38 -12.92 6.47
C ASP A 682 -9.98 -12.84 7.12
N TYR A 683 -9.91 -12.59 8.43
CA TYR A 683 -8.64 -12.29 9.11
C TYR A 683 -8.48 -12.95 10.49
N TYR A 684 -9.51 -13.58 11.05
CA TYR A 684 -9.49 -14.14 12.41
C TYR A 684 -8.36 -15.16 12.62
N GLU A 685 -8.26 -16.17 11.75
CA GLU A 685 -7.22 -17.20 11.86
C GLU A 685 -5.81 -16.63 11.61
N GLN A 686 -5.68 -15.62 10.75
CA GLN A 686 -4.41 -14.91 10.55
C GLN A 686 -3.96 -14.24 11.86
N ILE A 687 -4.85 -13.48 12.50
CA ILE A 687 -4.56 -12.80 13.77
C ILE A 687 -4.24 -13.82 14.85
N LYS A 688 -5.04 -14.87 14.99
CA LYS A 688 -4.86 -15.94 15.98
C LYS A 688 -3.47 -16.57 15.88
N ASN A 689 -2.98 -16.83 14.66
CA ASN A 689 -1.65 -17.36 14.44
C ASN A 689 -0.55 -16.32 14.69
N PHE A 690 -0.84 -15.05 14.37
CA PHE A 690 0.09 -13.94 14.56
C PHE A 690 0.36 -13.65 16.03
N VAL A 691 -0.68 -13.54 16.86
CA VAL A 691 -0.58 -13.15 18.28
C VAL A 691 0.29 -14.11 19.09
N ILE A 692 0.38 -15.38 18.69
CA ILE A 692 1.26 -16.38 19.33
C ILE A 692 2.74 -15.95 19.29
N ASN A 693 3.15 -15.20 18.25
CA ASN A 693 4.53 -14.83 17.98
C ASN A 693 4.73 -13.31 17.92
N ILE A 694 3.77 -12.52 18.42
CA ILE A 694 3.77 -11.06 18.32
C ILE A 694 5.04 -10.46 18.94
N THR A 695 5.47 -10.97 20.10
CA THR A 695 6.67 -10.50 20.79
C THR A 695 7.92 -10.71 19.95
N ASP A 696 8.15 -11.93 19.46
CA ASP A 696 9.34 -12.21 18.65
C ASP A 696 9.33 -11.39 17.37
N THR A 697 8.16 -11.30 16.71
CA THR A 697 8.00 -10.51 15.48
C THR A 697 8.28 -9.03 15.72
N MET A 698 7.78 -8.47 16.83
CA MET A 698 8.04 -7.08 17.22
C MET A 698 9.54 -6.83 17.41
N PHE A 699 10.27 -7.75 18.04
CA PHE A 699 11.72 -7.59 18.25
C PHE A 699 12.52 -7.79 16.97
N GLU A 700 12.14 -8.74 16.10
CA GLU A 700 12.82 -9.02 14.83
C GLU A 700 12.65 -7.88 13.82
N LYS A 701 11.41 -7.39 13.64
CA LYS A 701 11.08 -6.37 12.65
C LYS A 701 11.52 -4.97 13.05
N ASN A 702 11.86 -4.75 14.31
CA ASN A 702 12.36 -3.47 14.81
C ASN A 702 13.89 -3.40 14.87
N SER A 703 14.58 -4.11 13.97
CA SER A 703 15.98 -3.82 13.70
C SER A 703 16.11 -2.54 12.87
N VAL A 704 17.09 -1.72 13.20
CA VAL A 704 17.39 -0.48 12.44
C VAL A 704 18.02 -0.88 11.11
N ASP A 705 17.46 -0.41 10.00
CA ASP A 705 18.07 -0.53 8.68
C ASP A 705 18.84 0.76 8.37
N GLU A 706 20.17 0.68 8.39
CA GLU A 706 21.04 1.86 8.21
C GLU A 706 20.90 2.51 6.82
N ASN A 707 20.29 1.83 5.85
CA ASN A 707 20.06 2.34 4.50
C ASN A 707 18.78 3.17 4.40
N GLU A 708 17.95 3.17 5.44
CA GLU A 708 16.73 3.96 5.50
C GLU A 708 16.94 5.30 6.21
N PHE A 709 15.99 6.21 6.01
CA PHE A 709 15.94 7.44 6.78
C PHE A 709 15.52 7.15 8.22
N ASN A 710 16.49 7.24 9.13
CA ASN A 710 16.30 6.98 10.56
C ASN A 710 16.38 8.27 11.38
N VAL A 711 15.62 8.31 12.46
CA VAL A 711 15.44 9.45 13.37
C VAL A 711 15.40 8.95 14.81
N LEU A 712 15.62 9.84 15.77
CA LEU A 712 15.25 9.55 17.15
C LEU A 712 13.73 9.73 17.26
N ASN A 713 12.99 8.63 17.40
CA ASN A 713 11.56 8.67 17.68
C ASN A 713 11.33 9.10 19.13
N HIS A 714 10.20 9.73 19.41
CA HIS A 714 9.63 9.89 20.75
C HIS A 714 9.39 8.52 21.40
N GLY A 715 8.89 7.55 20.63
CA GLY A 715 8.75 6.15 20.99
C GLY A 715 7.49 5.79 21.77
N ASP A 716 6.89 6.76 22.47
CA ASP A 716 5.57 6.66 23.11
C ASP A 716 4.67 7.88 22.80
N CYS A 717 4.50 8.21 21.51
CA CYS A 717 3.78 9.42 21.10
C CYS A 717 2.27 9.18 20.97
N TRP A 718 1.50 9.47 22.02
CA TRP A 718 0.03 9.38 22.05
C TRP A 718 -0.58 10.61 22.72
N ALA A 719 -1.90 10.80 22.59
CA ALA A 719 -2.60 12.03 23.01
C ALA A 719 -2.34 12.46 24.47
N ASN A 720 -2.06 11.53 25.37
CA ASN A 720 -1.79 11.84 26.78
C ASN A 720 -0.36 12.37 27.02
N ASN A 721 0.56 12.09 26.09
CA ASN A 721 1.94 12.59 26.11
C ASN A 721 2.09 13.87 25.26
N ILE A 722 0.97 14.55 25.01
CA ILE A 722 0.91 15.77 24.21
C ILE A 722 0.06 16.80 24.95
N MET A 723 0.61 18.01 25.10
CA MET A 723 -0.09 19.14 25.69
C MET A 723 -0.29 20.25 24.66
N PHE A 724 -1.48 20.83 24.66
CA PHE A 724 -1.90 21.90 23.75
C PHE A 724 -2.11 23.20 24.52
N GLN A 725 -1.65 24.30 23.94
CA GLN A 725 -1.97 25.66 24.37
C GLN A 725 -2.94 26.27 23.38
N TYR A 726 -3.89 27.07 23.88
CA TYR A 726 -4.87 27.77 23.07
C TYR A 726 -4.75 29.27 23.28
N ASP A 727 -5.13 30.05 22.27
CA ASP A 727 -5.31 31.49 22.42
C ASP A 727 -6.65 31.83 23.08
N ASN A 728 -6.94 33.13 23.23
CA ASN A 728 -8.17 33.60 23.88
C ASN A 728 -9.44 33.32 23.07
N GLU A 729 -9.31 32.99 21.78
CA GLU A 729 -10.42 32.63 20.88
C GLU A 729 -10.68 31.11 20.88
N GLY A 730 -9.82 30.34 21.53
CA GLY A 730 -9.89 28.89 21.57
C GLY A 730 -9.18 28.21 20.39
N ASN A 731 -8.45 28.97 19.57
CA ASN A 731 -7.65 28.38 18.50
C ASN A 731 -6.36 27.78 19.05
N LEU A 732 -5.90 26.72 18.39
CA LEU A 732 -4.65 26.07 18.78
C LEU A 732 -3.46 27.00 18.57
N LYS A 733 -2.69 27.23 19.64
CA LYS A 733 -1.55 28.15 19.68
C LYS A 733 -0.20 27.44 19.69
N GLU A 734 -0.03 26.40 20.51
CA GLU A 734 1.23 25.66 20.63
C GLU A 734 0.99 24.21 21.03
N THR A 735 1.92 23.32 20.67
CA THR A 735 1.86 21.87 20.94
C THR A 735 3.20 21.39 21.50
N TYR A 736 3.20 20.85 22.71
CA TYR A 736 4.38 20.32 23.39
C TYR A 736 4.28 18.81 23.57
N LEU A 737 5.42 18.15 23.35
CA LEU A 737 5.64 16.73 23.67
C LEU A 737 6.10 16.63 25.12
N VAL A 738 5.57 15.65 25.85
CA VAL A 738 5.94 15.35 27.24
C VAL A 738 6.16 13.85 27.38
N ASP A 739 6.77 13.43 28.49
CA ASP A 739 7.10 12.03 28.77
C ASP A 739 8.07 11.39 27.74
N LEU A 740 9.29 11.95 27.68
CA LEU A 740 10.36 11.54 26.75
C LEU A 740 11.13 10.28 27.25
N GLN A 741 10.41 9.29 27.79
CA GLN A 741 11.02 8.15 28.50
C GLN A 741 11.35 6.94 27.60
N MET A 742 10.77 6.87 26.39
CA MET A 742 10.95 5.74 25.46
C MET A 742 11.61 6.08 24.10
N PRO A 743 12.48 7.11 23.98
CA PRO A 743 13.04 7.45 22.68
C PRO A 743 13.84 6.29 22.10
N ARG A 744 13.70 6.09 20.78
CA ARG A 744 14.39 5.03 20.05
C ARG A 744 14.79 5.48 18.66
N TYR A 745 16.07 5.30 18.34
CA TYR A 745 16.59 5.57 17.01
C TYR A 745 16.14 4.49 16.03
N GLY A 746 15.52 4.89 14.92
CA GLY A 746 15.00 3.99 13.90
C GLY A 746 14.10 4.69 12.89
N SER A 747 13.31 3.91 12.15
CA SER A 747 12.37 4.45 11.17
C SER A 747 11.34 5.40 11.82
N PRO A 748 11.00 6.55 11.21
CA PRO A 748 9.93 7.43 11.69
C PRO A 748 8.54 6.76 11.65
N ALA A 749 8.41 5.63 10.95
CA ALA A 749 7.18 4.86 10.88
C ALA A 749 6.67 4.43 12.28
N GLN A 750 7.57 4.24 13.26
CA GLN A 750 7.20 3.91 14.62
C GLN A 750 6.30 4.99 15.23
N ASP A 751 6.77 6.23 15.33
CA ASP A 751 5.97 7.33 15.89
C ASP A 751 4.72 7.63 15.07
N LEU A 752 4.82 7.57 13.74
CA LEU A 752 3.68 7.86 12.85
C LEU A 752 2.54 6.86 13.02
N LEU A 753 2.85 5.56 13.02
CA LEU A 753 1.84 4.51 13.24
C LEU A 753 1.31 4.58 14.67
N TYR A 754 2.19 4.71 15.65
CA TYR A 754 1.81 4.74 17.06
C TYR A 754 0.89 5.93 17.38
N PHE A 755 1.23 7.12 16.92
CA PHE A 755 0.42 8.32 17.13
C PHE A 755 -0.91 8.27 16.38
N ILE A 756 -0.90 8.04 15.06
CA ILE A 756 -2.12 8.13 14.26
C ILE A 756 -3.11 7.04 14.69
N ILE A 757 -2.65 5.80 14.88
CA ILE A 757 -3.52 4.69 15.24
C ILE A 757 -4.03 4.79 16.68
N SER A 758 -3.26 5.35 17.61
CA SER A 758 -3.76 5.56 18.98
C SER A 758 -4.69 6.76 19.09
N SER A 759 -4.39 7.87 18.42
CA SER A 759 -4.84 9.20 18.86
C SER A 759 -5.71 9.96 17.87
N ALA A 760 -5.70 9.65 16.57
CA ALA A 760 -6.54 10.34 15.59
C ALA A 760 -8.03 9.97 15.74
N HIS A 761 -8.95 10.89 15.47
CA HIS A 761 -10.39 10.61 15.47
C HIS A 761 -10.74 9.54 14.42
N ILE A 762 -11.73 8.69 14.70
CA ILE A 762 -12.06 7.51 13.87
C ILE A 762 -12.28 7.86 12.39
N ASP A 763 -12.98 8.97 12.13
CA ASP A 763 -13.34 9.41 10.77
C ASP A 763 -12.12 9.83 9.93
N ILE A 764 -11.02 10.23 10.57
CA ILE A 764 -9.81 10.68 9.87
C ILE A 764 -8.66 9.69 9.97
N LYS A 765 -8.67 8.80 10.98
CA LYS A 765 -7.57 7.88 11.31
C LYS A 765 -7.08 7.10 10.09
N ILE A 766 -8.00 6.53 9.32
CA ILE A 766 -7.69 5.82 8.08
C ILE A 766 -7.98 6.67 6.84
N GLN A 767 -9.12 7.36 6.77
CA GLN A 767 -9.54 8.11 5.58
C GLN A 767 -8.58 9.27 5.22
N LYS A 768 -7.89 9.84 6.21
CA LYS A 768 -6.91 10.93 6.04
C LYS A 768 -5.48 10.47 6.37
N PHE A 769 -5.22 9.16 6.44
CA PHE A 769 -3.89 8.63 6.79
C PHE A 769 -2.81 9.20 5.86
N ASP A 770 -2.94 9.00 4.54
CA ASP A 770 -1.98 9.53 3.57
C ASP A 770 -1.84 11.06 3.59
N TYR A 771 -2.91 11.77 3.97
CA TYR A 771 -2.86 13.22 4.12
C TYR A 771 -2.01 13.63 5.32
N MET A 772 -2.18 12.94 6.45
CA MET A 772 -1.37 13.12 7.64
C MET A 772 0.10 12.77 7.37
N ILE A 773 0.37 11.70 6.62
CA ILE A 773 1.74 11.33 6.22
C ILE A 773 2.35 12.39 5.31
N LYS A 774 1.64 12.88 4.28
CA LYS A 774 2.14 13.96 3.43
C LYS A 774 2.40 15.24 4.24
N TYR A 775 1.48 15.61 5.12
CA TYR A 775 1.63 16.79 5.97
C TYR A 775 2.88 16.70 6.86
N TYR A 776 3.10 15.54 7.49
CA TYR A 776 4.33 15.26 8.23
C TYR A 776 5.57 15.37 7.33
N TYR A 777 5.53 14.75 6.14
CA TYR A 777 6.63 14.74 5.19
C TYR A 777 7.02 16.15 4.74
N ASP A 778 6.04 16.98 4.35
CA ASP A 778 6.28 18.35 3.90
C ASP A 778 7.00 19.16 4.99
N ASN A 779 6.56 19.04 6.25
CA ASN A 779 7.22 19.69 7.39
C ASN A 779 8.61 19.09 7.66
N LEU A 780 8.79 17.77 7.51
CA LEU A 780 10.08 17.12 7.69
C LEU A 780 11.10 17.65 6.68
N ILE A 781 10.72 17.74 5.40
CA ILE A 781 11.59 18.25 4.33
C ILE A 781 11.93 19.72 4.56
N GLU A 782 10.92 20.56 4.86
CA GLU A 782 11.13 21.98 5.18
C GLU A 782 12.17 22.14 6.30
N HIS A 783 12.04 21.35 7.38
CA HIS A 783 12.92 21.47 8.53
C HIS A 783 14.30 20.82 8.32
N LEU A 784 14.42 19.73 7.57
CA LEU A 784 15.72 19.19 7.17
C LEU A 784 16.50 20.20 6.32
N GLN A 785 15.83 20.92 5.42
CA GLN A 785 16.43 21.96 4.60
C GLN A 785 16.83 23.19 5.45
N LEU A 786 15.94 23.67 6.31
CA LEU A 786 16.21 24.77 7.25
C LEU A 786 17.45 24.49 8.10
N LEU A 787 17.56 23.27 8.63
CA LEU A 787 18.66 22.83 9.47
C LEU A 787 19.91 22.37 8.68
N LYS A 788 19.90 22.54 7.34
CA LYS A 788 21.02 22.24 6.44
C LYS A 788 21.50 20.80 6.52
N TYR A 789 20.57 19.85 6.53
CA TYR A 789 20.87 18.43 6.36
C TYR A 789 21.54 18.18 5.01
N THR A 790 22.63 17.40 4.98
CA THR A 790 23.48 17.26 3.78
C THR A 790 23.40 15.90 3.10
N LYS A 791 22.78 14.90 3.72
CA LYS A 791 22.50 13.61 3.08
C LYS A 791 21.26 13.72 2.17
N PRO A 792 21.04 12.75 1.26
CA PRO A 792 19.82 12.72 0.45
C PRO A 792 18.56 12.82 1.31
N LEU A 793 17.65 13.70 0.90
CA LEU A 793 16.37 13.87 1.58
C LEU A 793 15.50 12.62 1.36
N PRO A 794 14.73 12.18 2.38
CA PRO A 794 13.83 11.05 2.20
C PRO A 794 12.80 11.38 1.13
N LYS A 795 12.34 10.37 0.39
CA LYS A 795 11.23 10.50 -0.56
C LYS A 795 9.93 10.12 0.13
N LEU A 796 8.82 10.76 -0.24
CA LEU A 796 7.50 10.45 0.33
C LEU A 796 7.12 8.97 0.12
N ARG A 797 7.45 8.40 -1.04
CA ARG A 797 7.22 6.97 -1.32
C ARG A 797 8.01 6.05 -0.40
N ASP A 798 9.24 6.41 -0.04
CA ASP A 798 10.07 5.62 0.86
C ASP A 798 9.50 5.63 2.29
N ILE A 799 8.90 6.75 2.71
CA ILE A 799 8.15 6.82 3.98
C ILE A 799 6.92 5.91 3.93
N HIS A 800 6.15 5.89 2.84
CA HIS A 800 5.02 4.97 2.68
C HIS A 800 5.45 3.51 2.67
N ALA A 801 6.53 3.17 1.98
CA ALA A 801 7.11 1.83 2.00
C ALA A 801 7.55 1.44 3.42
N ALA A 802 8.15 2.37 4.18
CA ALA A 802 8.51 2.15 5.58
C ALA A 802 7.27 1.96 6.48
N LEU A 803 6.19 2.71 6.27
CA LEU A 803 4.94 2.54 7.02
C LEU A 803 4.31 1.15 6.79
N ILE A 804 4.41 0.63 5.56
CA ILE A 804 4.07 -0.77 5.28
C ILE A 804 5.04 -1.68 6.01
N LYS A 805 6.37 -1.51 5.79
CA LYS A 805 7.48 -2.32 6.35
C LYS A 805 7.44 -2.47 7.88
N TYR A 806 7.06 -1.41 8.59
CA TYR A 806 7.00 -1.35 10.04
C TYR A 806 5.56 -1.38 10.58
N GLY A 807 4.60 -1.87 9.77
CA GLY A 807 3.17 -1.98 10.11
C GLY A 807 2.86 -2.74 11.41
N ILE A 808 3.81 -3.52 11.94
CA ILE A 808 3.71 -4.14 13.27
C ILE A 808 3.45 -3.12 14.37
N TRP A 809 4.00 -1.90 14.28
CA TRP A 809 3.70 -0.85 15.24
C TRP A 809 2.23 -0.46 15.25
N GLY A 810 1.55 -0.52 14.11
CA GLY A 810 0.11 -0.33 14.02
C GLY A 810 -0.65 -1.38 14.82
N PHE A 811 -0.30 -2.66 14.68
CA PHE A 811 -0.96 -3.74 15.43
C PHE A 811 -0.61 -3.73 16.92
N VAL A 812 0.66 -3.50 17.27
CA VAL A 812 1.08 -3.32 18.66
C VAL A 812 0.26 -2.21 19.32
N THR A 813 0.06 -1.08 18.62
CA THR A 813 -0.77 0.04 19.10
C THR A 813 -2.22 -0.36 19.34
N VAL A 814 -2.80 -1.19 18.47
CA VAL A 814 -4.17 -1.73 18.64
C VAL A 814 -4.28 -2.58 19.90
N VAL A 815 -3.28 -3.43 20.16
CA VAL A 815 -3.25 -4.27 21.36
C VAL A 815 -2.96 -3.43 22.60
N THR A 816 -2.06 -2.44 22.53
CA THR A 816 -1.60 -1.74 23.73
C THR A 816 -2.36 -0.44 23.99
N VAL A 817 -1.84 0.67 23.47
CA VAL A 817 -2.22 2.03 23.85
C VAL A 817 -3.58 2.45 23.32
N MET A 818 -4.06 1.92 22.18
CA MET A 818 -5.38 2.31 21.65
C MET A 818 -6.51 1.92 22.62
N GLY A 819 -6.42 0.74 23.23
CA GLY A 819 -7.35 0.33 24.28
C GLY A 819 -7.27 1.24 25.50
N ALA A 820 -6.06 1.56 25.94
CA ALA A 820 -5.85 2.48 27.05
C ALA A 820 -6.45 3.87 26.76
N VAL A 821 -6.17 4.46 25.58
CA VAL A 821 -6.69 5.76 25.11
C VAL A 821 -8.21 5.84 25.14
N LEU A 822 -8.88 4.79 24.66
CA LEU A 822 -10.33 4.77 24.47
C LEU A 822 -11.09 4.29 25.72
N CYS A 823 -10.40 3.73 26.70
CA CYS A 823 -10.99 3.28 27.96
C CYS A 823 -11.46 4.47 28.82
N ASP A 824 -12.64 4.36 29.42
CA ASP A 824 -13.14 5.34 30.38
C ASP A 824 -12.34 5.27 31.70
N PRO A 825 -12.26 6.36 32.48
CA PRO A 825 -11.48 6.36 33.72
C PRO A 825 -12.01 5.32 34.74
N THR A 826 -11.11 4.51 35.29
CA THR A 826 -11.43 3.54 36.36
C THR A 826 -10.31 3.50 37.41
N ASN A 827 -10.64 3.17 38.66
CA ASN A 827 -9.63 2.98 39.72
C ASN A 827 -8.76 1.74 39.50
N THR A 828 -9.15 0.85 38.57
CA THR A 828 -8.38 -0.35 38.20
C THR A 828 -7.43 -0.10 37.03
N ALA A 829 -7.43 1.10 36.44
CA ALA A 829 -6.55 1.46 35.34
C ALA A 829 -5.12 1.75 35.84
N ASN A 830 -4.33 0.70 36.00
CA ASN A 830 -2.91 0.78 36.36
C ASN A 830 -2.08 -0.26 35.57
N ILE A 831 -0.75 -0.13 35.61
CA ILE A 831 0.15 -0.98 34.82
C ILE A 831 0.10 -2.44 35.27
N ASP A 832 -0.07 -2.67 36.58
CA ASP A 832 -0.13 -4.01 37.16
C ASP A 832 -1.34 -4.79 36.63
N ASN A 833 -2.50 -4.14 36.51
CA ASN A 833 -3.71 -4.74 35.96
C ASN A 833 -3.66 -4.85 34.43
N PHE A 834 -2.95 -3.95 33.75
CA PHE A 834 -2.78 -4.00 32.31
C PHE A 834 -1.87 -5.16 31.87
N VAL A 835 -0.82 -5.44 32.64
CA VAL A 835 0.18 -6.47 32.32
C VAL A 835 -0.13 -7.80 33.03
N GLY A 836 -0.61 -7.73 34.27
CA GLY A 836 -0.80 -8.88 35.15
C GLY A 836 -1.98 -9.78 34.78
N ALA A 837 -1.93 -11.00 35.32
CA ALA A 837 -2.94 -12.04 35.15
C ALA A 837 -3.78 -12.24 36.44
N SER A 838 -3.93 -11.19 37.25
CA SER A 838 -4.85 -11.20 38.40
C SER A 838 -6.30 -11.13 37.91
N GLU A 839 -7.25 -11.51 38.77
CA GLU A 839 -8.68 -11.40 38.47
C GLU A 839 -9.10 -9.95 38.18
N GLU A 840 -8.53 -8.99 38.93
CA GLU A 840 -8.71 -7.55 38.68
C GLU A 840 -8.11 -7.13 37.33
N GLY A 841 -6.93 -7.68 36.98
CA GLY A 841 -6.28 -7.43 35.71
C GLY A 841 -7.09 -7.97 34.53
N ASP A 842 -7.63 -9.18 34.63
CA ASP A 842 -8.47 -9.79 33.59
C ASP A 842 -9.79 -9.03 33.43
N THR A 843 -10.38 -8.59 34.55
CA THR A 843 -11.57 -7.72 34.53
C THR A 843 -11.27 -6.40 33.83
N PHE A 844 -10.12 -5.77 34.13
CA PHE A 844 -9.72 -4.52 33.49
C PHE A 844 -9.49 -4.69 31.98
N LYS A 845 -8.79 -5.75 31.57
CA LYS A 845 -8.58 -6.06 30.14
C LYS A 845 -9.90 -6.35 29.43
N GLU A 846 -10.84 -7.06 30.05
CA GLU A 846 -12.18 -7.27 29.49
C GLU A 846 -12.91 -5.94 29.26
N ILE A 847 -12.87 -5.01 30.22
CA ILE A 847 -13.45 -3.66 30.06
C ILE A 847 -12.80 -2.92 28.88
N LEU A 848 -11.47 -2.99 28.77
CA LEU A 848 -10.69 -2.28 27.77
C LEU A 848 -11.00 -2.77 26.34
N TYR A 849 -10.99 -4.09 26.11
CA TYR A 849 -11.20 -4.65 24.76
C TYR A 849 -12.68 -4.78 24.38
N SER A 850 -13.60 -4.88 25.34
CA SER A 850 -15.05 -4.89 25.05
C SER A 850 -15.68 -3.50 24.96
N ASN A 851 -14.92 -2.43 25.26
CA ASN A 851 -15.40 -1.06 25.21
C ASN A 851 -15.95 -0.70 23.83
N GLU A 852 -17.16 -0.13 23.77
CA GLU A 852 -17.83 0.17 22.51
C GLU A 852 -17.02 1.12 21.61
N ARG A 853 -16.35 2.13 22.20
CA ARG A 853 -15.47 3.05 21.48
C ARG A 853 -14.30 2.28 20.86
N TYR A 854 -13.65 1.42 21.64
CA TYR A 854 -12.57 0.56 21.13
C TYR A 854 -13.03 -0.33 19.97
N VAL A 855 -14.16 -1.03 20.13
CA VAL A 855 -14.73 -1.92 19.11
C VAL A 855 -15.01 -1.17 17.81
N ARG A 856 -15.55 0.06 17.86
CA ARG A 856 -15.77 0.89 16.66
C ARG A 856 -14.48 1.20 15.92
N HIS A 857 -13.42 1.61 16.63
CA HIS A 857 -12.11 1.85 16.01
C HIS A 857 -11.50 0.55 15.45
N LEU A 858 -11.63 -0.56 16.18
CA LEU A 858 -11.10 -1.86 15.77
C LEU A 858 -11.69 -2.32 14.43
N LYS A 859 -13.00 -2.10 14.19
CA LYS A 859 -13.67 -2.43 12.92
C LYS A 859 -13.07 -1.73 11.69
N VAL A 860 -12.43 -0.58 11.89
CA VAL A 860 -11.83 0.21 10.79
C VAL A 860 -10.33 -0.09 10.66
N VAL A 861 -9.63 -0.10 11.79
CA VAL A 861 -8.15 -0.22 11.81
C VAL A 861 -7.71 -1.65 11.52
N LEU A 862 -8.40 -2.65 12.05
CA LEU A 862 -7.94 -4.04 11.97
C LEU A 862 -7.95 -4.57 10.53
N PRO A 863 -9.04 -4.44 9.74
CA PRO A 863 -8.99 -4.84 8.32
C PRO A 863 -7.91 -4.08 7.54
N TRP A 864 -7.77 -2.77 7.79
CA TRP A 864 -6.76 -1.93 7.13
C TRP A 864 -5.32 -2.43 7.36
N LEU A 865 -5.00 -2.89 8.58
CA LEU A 865 -3.71 -3.52 8.92
C LEU A 865 -3.56 -4.92 8.31
N CYS A 866 -4.61 -5.75 8.39
CA CYS A 866 -4.59 -7.12 7.89
C CYS A 866 -4.39 -7.16 6.37
N TYR A 867 -5.14 -6.34 5.63
CA TYR A 867 -5.06 -6.28 4.16
C TYR A 867 -3.69 -5.81 3.66
N ARG A 868 -2.94 -5.05 4.47
CA ARG A 868 -1.55 -4.63 4.21
C ARG A 868 -0.48 -5.63 4.68
N GLY A 869 -0.88 -6.79 5.21
CA GLY A 869 0.04 -7.82 5.67
C GLY A 869 0.79 -7.48 6.96
N ALA A 870 0.30 -6.53 7.77
CA ALA A 870 0.96 -6.16 9.04
C ALA A 870 1.11 -7.35 10.01
N LEU A 871 0.31 -8.40 9.82
CA LEU A 871 0.21 -9.59 10.67
C LEU A 871 0.87 -10.83 10.07
N GLU A 872 1.70 -10.69 9.04
CA GLU A 872 2.47 -11.80 8.50
C GLU A 872 3.86 -11.87 9.12
N LYS A 873 4.35 -13.10 9.32
CA LYS A 873 5.68 -13.37 9.88
C LYS A 873 6.78 -12.87 8.96
#